data_AF-A0A558F8U5-F1
#
_entry.id   AF-A0A558F8U5-F1
#
_cell.length_a   1.000
_cell.length_b   1.000
_cell.length_c   1.000
_cell.angle_alpha   90.00
_cell.angle_beta   90.00
_cell.angle_gamma   90.00
#
_symmetry.space_group_name_H-M   'P 1'
#
loop_
_entity.id
_entity.type
_entity.pdbx_description
1 polymer ?
#
loop_
_entity_poly.entity_id
_entity_poly.type
_entity_poly.pdbx_seq_one_letter_code
_entity_poly.pdbx_strand_id
1 'polypeptide(L)'
;MEFSALIHTMTELYTKIAQSALTLRTSIIASADSAISDEKSAIWATLITDIITIAAALGALALPISLNVIEATRTRYRSPSLLKITPTLSGTDTKKLNRALFLALASSLTAKLLISIHAFNLISLTPYLCLLTAWFGFVMYKVYKHLKFTYTFMSNIETIHNKIYLTISKHANSTFMKKPNKQGFTSSLLFKVKAWFSSPANIQDHITALIELESHLLCTEPTKFDLDKRIRAISYEAIDKLYDNNANEFTRQLLASLPAVMAAVETAREADVYQRIAGYYLSLTMTAILAKEEYLPQLGVIERIARFREDKLPSYGRFCRNGRLFSSFAHKEKSEREVYKQLQQHFSLLIWTSVHEQPENVPELLDNVRQIIQYKGNYNKGGWELPERIAELWGYSSLPEFDHDITEVHAGRMLREELEKKIESKYQPGMKAHLEKNVFPPKILKDEFKNLDIAITELWKGIDLNSFSREIEIETLRALSSLLTRNPEIFIECRELRNPAGARAFNVGHSPVPTSLAECIGVFVSANNFSEFYRSLNEIQEYKIVDAIGALIVYELWNLYILRATGTTIKSEISIPTLPTCHIGELKAANQRVPLLKTALLKILANSRFTDRLGILPEQISTLRDYACQLCELLSKALTDKTKTELATQKLDPASLDRFKTEVTKKLAKSVSTYPLFRRLTIAPVNPITSNIDLPREAFLAKTGTHYIFDIYGPNLAQEVHNWLNLQILLHNKHTKDAENTLPTRNADWIICSSQALSKLEAAGFTTSGRNIIWPDGTGNMRFYEVNCEGTGYYLVLPGESLLIVDYTHMDSGLPISISHSDDGEKVRFTINYYVDAPH
;
A
#
# COMPACT_ATOMS: atom_id res chain seq x y z
N MET A 1 66.82 -6.91 13.95
CA MET A 1 66.76 -6.74 15.43
C MET A 1 66.50 -8.10 16.02
N GLU A 2 67.34 -8.51 16.96
CA GLU A 2 67.62 -9.93 17.17
C GLU A 2 66.80 -10.57 18.28
N PHE A 3 66.46 -11.84 18.07
CA PHE A 3 65.77 -12.69 19.04
C PHE A 3 66.57 -12.85 20.35
N SER A 4 67.90 -12.73 20.28
CA SER A 4 68.84 -12.66 21.42
C SER A 4 68.48 -11.53 22.40
N ALA A 5 68.20 -10.33 21.91
CA ALA A 5 67.87 -9.16 22.74
C ALA A 5 66.50 -9.29 23.42
N LEU A 6 65.54 -9.97 22.78
CA LEU A 6 64.21 -10.22 23.34
C LEU A 6 64.26 -11.32 24.41
N ILE A 7 65.08 -12.37 24.20
CA ILE A 7 65.39 -13.35 25.25
C ILE A 7 66.14 -12.67 26.40
N HIS A 8 67.16 -11.84 26.13
CA HIS A 8 67.97 -11.21 27.17
C HIS A 8 67.19 -10.18 28.00
N THR A 9 66.22 -9.48 27.41
CA THR A 9 65.30 -8.61 28.15
C THR A 9 64.24 -9.39 28.91
N MET A 10 63.76 -10.53 28.39
CA MET A 10 62.86 -11.43 29.13
C MET A 10 63.58 -12.13 30.29
N THR A 11 64.83 -12.56 30.13
CA THR A 11 65.63 -13.14 31.22
C THR A 11 66.05 -12.07 32.22
N GLU A 12 66.37 -10.84 31.81
CA GLU A 12 66.54 -9.71 32.74
C GLU A 12 65.24 -9.36 33.50
N LEU A 13 64.09 -9.39 32.83
CA LEU A 13 62.81 -9.17 33.49
C LEU A 13 62.53 -10.31 34.47
N TYR A 14 62.82 -11.55 34.10
CA TYR A 14 62.62 -12.71 34.96
C TYR A 14 63.61 -12.74 36.13
N THR A 15 64.87 -12.32 35.95
CA THR A 15 65.84 -12.20 37.06
C THR A 15 65.54 -10.98 37.94
N LYS A 16 65.07 -9.86 37.39
CA LYS A 16 64.58 -8.71 38.18
C LYS A 16 63.30 -9.06 38.94
N ILE A 17 62.37 -9.81 38.35
CA ILE A 17 61.17 -10.33 39.03
C ILE A 17 61.60 -11.33 40.11
N ALA A 18 62.48 -12.29 39.81
CA ALA A 18 62.97 -13.26 40.78
C ALA A 18 63.76 -12.61 41.92
N GLN A 19 64.62 -11.62 41.65
CA GLN A 19 65.32 -10.82 42.66
C GLN A 19 64.36 -9.97 43.47
N SER A 20 63.36 -9.33 42.84
CA SER A 20 62.33 -8.56 43.56
C SER A 20 61.47 -9.45 44.45
N ALA A 21 61.19 -10.70 44.02
CA ALA A 21 60.49 -11.71 44.81
C ALA A 21 61.39 -12.28 45.92
N LEU A 22 62.70 -12.39 45.69
CA LEU A 22 63.68 -12.79 46.70
C LEU A 22 63.87 -11.70 47.75
N THR A 23 63.92 -10.42 47.37
CA THR A 23 63.98 -9.29 48.31
C THR A 23 62.65 -9.03 49.00
N LEU A 24 61.50 -9.29 48.34
CA LEU A 24 60.20 -9.37 49.04
C LEU A 24 60.19 -10.54 50.03
N ARG A 25 60.73 -11.70 49.66
CA ARG A 25 60.81 -12.87 50.55
C ARG A 25 61.74 -12.61 51.74
N THR A 26 62.92 -12.02 51.55
CA THR A 26 63.81 -11.69 52.68
C THR A 26 63.29 -10.50 53.50
N SER A 27 62.60 -9.53 52.88
CA SER A 27 61.89 -8.46 53.59
C SER A 27 60.73 -9.01 54.42
N ILE A 28 59.92 -9.92 53.87
CA ILE A 28 58.83 -10.61 54.59
C ILE A 28 59.39 -11.50 55.70
N ILE A 29 60.49 -12.23 55.48
CA ILE A 29 61.13 -13.05 56.53
C ILE A 29 61.73 -12.15 57.62
N ALA A 30 62.48 -11.10 57.28
CA ALA A 30 63.05 -10.18 58.27
C ALA A 30 61.98 -9.39 59.04
N SER A 31 60.88 -9.01 58.39
CA SER A 31 59.75 -8.38 59.07
C SER A 31 58.92 -9.37 59.88
N ALA A 32 58.82 -10.64 59.47
CA ALA A 32 58.27 -11.73 60.27
C ALA A 32 59.13 -11.99 61.52
N ASP A 33 60.44 -12.15 61.37
CA ASP A 33 61.38 -12.32 62.49
C ASP A 33 61.33 -11.12 63.45
N SER A 34 61.19 -9.89 62.93
CA SER A 34 60.98 -8.69 63.78
C SER A 34 59.62 -8.64 64.48
N ALA A 35 58.62 -9.35 63.96
CA ALA A 35 57.27 -9.42 64.51
C ALA A 35 57.04 -10.61 65.45
N ILE A 36 57.96 -11.59 65.46
CA ILE A 36 57.89 -12.84 66.22
C ILE A 36 59.00 -12.83 67.30
N SER A 37 58.88 -11.90 68.24
CA SER A 37 59.47 -12.04 69.59
C SER A 37 58.41 -12.54 70.56
N ASP A 38 58.45 -13.85 70.81
CA ASP A 38 57.86 -14.72 71.86
C ASP A 38 56.45 -14.51 72.46
N GLU A 39 55.69 -13.45 72.17
CA GLU A 39 54.39 -13.21 72.86
C GLU A 39 53.18 -13.03 71.93
N LYS A 40 53.26 -13.49 70.66
CA LYS A 40 52.27 -13.12 69.62
C LYS A 40 51.65 -14.25 68.78
N SER A 41 51.81 -15.52 69.16
CA SER A 41 51.02 -16.62 68.55
C SER A 41 49.52 -16.43 68.79
N ALA A 42 49.14 -15.95 69.98
CA ALA A 42 47.77 -15.57 70.31
C ALA A 42 47.21 -14.50 69.36
N ILE A 43 47.99 -13.47 69.01
CA ILE A 43 47.54 -12.35 68.15
C ILE A 43 47.22 -12.81 66.73
N TRP A 44 47.98 -13.76 66.17
CA TRP A 44 47.67 -14.34 64.86
C TRP A 44 46.44 -15.27 64.93
N ALA A 45 46.30 -16.04 66.01
CA ALA A 45 45.13 -16.89 66.22
C ALA A 45 43.83 -16.08 66.45
N THR A 46 43.90 -14.94 67.15
CA THR A 46 42.78 -14.01 67.28
C THR A 46 42.48 -13.36 65.93
N LEU A 47 43.47 -12.86 65.20
CA LEU A 47 43.27 -12.22 63.90
C LEU A 47 42.63 -13.15 62.86
N ILE A 48 42.98 -14.45 62.84
CA ILE A 48 42.29 -15.45 62.00
C ILE A 48 40.87 -15.73 62.51
N THR A 49 40.66 -15.70 63.83
CA THR A 49 39.33 -15.82 64.43
C THR A 49 38.45 -14.61 64.08
N ASP A 50 39.00 -13.41 64.05
CA ASP A 50 38.34 -12.17 63.63
C ASP A 50 37.99 -12.22 62.14
N ILE A 51 38.89 -12.74 61.29
CA ILE A 51 38.59 -12.98 59.87
C ILE A 51 37.45 -13.98 59.72
N ILE A 52 37.43 -15.07 60.48
CA ILE A 52 36.34 -16.06 60.45
C ILE A 52 35.02 -15.46 60.93
N THR A 53 35.00 -14.70 62.04
CA THR A 53 33.77 -14.10 62.58
C THR A 53 33.25 -12.99 61.66
N ILE A 54 34.11 -12.12 61.12
CA ILE A 54 33.73 -11.09 60.14
C ILE A 54 33.24 -11.74 58.84
N ALA A 55 33.92 -12.78 58.32
CA ALA A 55 33.48 -13.51 57.13
C ALA A 55 32.12 -14.18 57.34
N ALA A 56 31.89 -14.81 58.50
CA ALA A 56 30.63 -15.45 58.85
C ALA A 56 29.50 -14.43 59.00
N ALA A 57 29.74 -13.31 59.71
CA ALA A 57 28.78 -12.23 59.88
C ALA A 57 28.40 -11.58 58.53
N LEU A 58 29.37 -11.36 57.64
CA LEU A 58 29.10 -10.83 56.30
C LEU A 58 28.42 -11.83 55.38
N GLY A 59 28.72 -13.13 55.49
CA GLY A 59 27.95 -14.18 54.82
C GLY A 59 26.49 -14.18 55.27
N ALA A 60 26.25 -14.08 56.58
CA ALA A 60 24.93 -14.01 57.18
C ALA A 60 24.15 -12.72 56.82
N LEU A 61 24.82 -11.59 56.61
CA LEU A 61 24.18 -10.33 56.19
C LEU A 61 23.98 -10.23 54.67
N ALA A 62 24.95 -10.68 53.86
CA ALA A 62 24.89 -10.52 52.41
C ALA A 62 23.80 -11.37 51.75
N LEU A 63 23.45 -12.53 52.32
CA LEU A 63 22.48 -13.45 51.73
C LEU A 63 21.03 -12.92 51.86
N PRO A 64 20.53 -12.50 53.05
CA PRO A 64 19.24 -11.81 53.18
C PRO A 64 19.17 -10.51 52.38
N ILE A 65 20.25 -9.71 52.37
CA ILE A 65 20.31 -8.47 51.59
C ILE A 65 20.20 -8.74 50.09
N SER A 66 20.82 -9.82 49.59
CA SER A 66 20.67 -10.25 48.19
C SER A 66 19.27 -10.76 47.86
N LEU A 67 18.61 -11.47 48.80
CA LEU A 67 17.22 -11.89 48.65
C LEU A 67 16.27 -10.69 48.61
N ASN A 68 16.46 -9.68 49.46
CA ASN A 68 15.69 -8.44 49.44
C ASN A 68 15.85 -7.68 48.12
N VAL A 69 17.02 -7.74 47.44
CA VAL A 69 17.18 -7.22 46.06
C VAL A 69 16.34 -8.00 45.06
N ILE A 70 16.34 -9.33 45.14
CA ILE A 70 15.54 -10.18 44.25
C ILE A 70 14.04 -10.00 44.48
N GLU A 71 13.65 -9.76 45.73
CA GLU A 71 12.26 -9.46 46.06
C GLU A 71 11.87 -8.07 45.56
N ALA A 72 12.60 -7.00 45.93
CA ALA A 72 12.25 -5.64 45.55
C ALA A 72 12.31 -5.40 44.02
N THR A 73 13.27 -5.99 43.29
CA THR A 73 13.27 -5.96 41.82
C THR A 73 11.98 -6.55 41.23
N ARG A 74 11.46 -7.63 41.82
CA ARG A 74 10.27 -8.35 41.37
C ARG A 74 8.95 -7.71 41.83
N THR A 75 8.87 -7.25 43.08
CA THR A 75 7.62 -6.78 43.73
C THR A 75 7.47 -5.26 43.65
N ARG A 76 8.52 -4.51 44.00
CA ARG A 76 8.54 -3.05 44.01
C ARG A 76 8.74 -2.48 42.61
N TYR A 77 9.85 -2.84 41.95
CA TYR A 77 10.22 -2.29 40.64
C TYR A 77 9.63 -3.05 39.45
N ARG A 78 9.04 -4.25 39.68
CA ARG A 78 8.40 -5.12 38.66
C ARG A 78 9.25 -5.36 37.40
N SER A 79 10.58 -5.37 37.56
CA SER A 79 11.54 -5.33 36.46
C SER A 79 12.41 -6.59 36.41
N PRO A 80 12.04 -7.61 35.61
CA PRO A 80 12.83 -8.83 35.45
C PRO A 80 14.13 -8.58 34.69
N SER A 81 14.20 -7.53 33.85
CA SER A 81 15.41 -7.19 33.10
C SER A 81 16.49 -6.59 34.01
N LEU A 82 16.09 -5.78 34.99
CA LEU A 82 16.96 -5.20 36.01
C LEU A 82 17.69 -6.25 36.85
N LEU A 83 17.05 -7.40 37.12
CA LEU A 83 17.67 -8.55 37.79
C LEU A 83 18.86 -9.11 37.01
N LYS A 84 18.74 -9.26 35.69
CA LYS A 84 19.81 -9.81 34.83
C LYS A 84 21.03 -8.89 34.80
N ILE A 85 20.83 -7.57 34.81
CA ILE A 85 21.91 -6.57 34.76
C ILE A 85 22.44 -6.15 36.14
N THR A 86 21.80 -6.57 37.24
CA THR A 86 22.30 -6.29 38.61
C THR A 86 23.77 -6.72 38.84
N PRO A 87 24.25 -7.88 38.36
CA PRO A 87 25.67 -8.26 38.46
C PRO A 87 26.61 -7.36 37.66
N THR A 88 26.17 -6.86 36.50
CA THR A 88 26.99 -6.03 35.61
C THR A 88 27.03 -4.58 36.07
N LEU A 89 25.92 -4.04 36.60
CA LEU A 89 25.83 -2.72 37.22
C LEU A 89 26.61 -2.62 38.55
N SER A 90 26.57 -3.66 39.38
CA SER A 90 27.38 -3.71 40.62
C SER A 90 28.87 -3.99 40.33
N GLY A 91 29.17 -4.63 39.20
CA GLY A 91 30.51 -5.11 38.86
C GLY A 91 31.00 -6.23 39.80
N THR A 92 30.06 -6.97 40.39
CA THR A 92 30.29 -8.07 41.33
C THR A 92 29.24 -9.16 41.09
N ASP A 93 29.66 -10.29 40.54
CA ASP A 93 28.84 -11.49 40.43
C ASP A 93 28.64 -12.09 41.83
N THR A 94 27.39 -12.08 42.33
CA THR A 94 27.03 -12.54 43.68
C THR A 94 27.38 -14.01 43.91
N LYS A 95 27.27 -14.87 42.88
CA LYS A 95 27.65 -16.28 42.99
C LYS A 95 29.17 -16.44 43.15
N LYS A 96 29.95 -15.64 42.43
CA LYS A 96 31.43 -15.63 42.58
C LYS A 96 31.89 -14.96 43.87
N LEU A 97 31.20 -13.93 44.33
CA LEU A 97 31.48 -13.26 45.61
C LEU A 97 31.22 -14.19 46.79
N ASN A 98 30.07 -14.88 46.80
CA ASN A 98 29.75 -15.86 47.84
C ASN A 98 30.74 -17.03 47.81
N ARG A 99 31.10 -17.55 46.63
CA ARG A 99 32.17 -18.57 46.50
C ARG A 99 33.52 -18.06 47.05
N ALA A 100 33.89 -16.82 46.79
CA ALA A 100 35.14 -16.24 47.31
C ALA A 100 35.11 -16.06 48.85
N LEU A 101 33.96 -15.70 49.42
CA LEU A 101 33.74 -15.67 50.87
C LEU A 101 33.83 -17.07 51.49
N PHE A 102 33.15 -18.07 50.92
CA PHE A 102 33.23 -19.45 51.39
C PHE A 102 34.64 -20.03 51.27
N LEU A 103 35.37 -19.74 50.18
CA LEU A 103 36.76 -20.16 50.02
C LEU A 103 37.70 -19.46 51.02
N ALA A 104 37.50 -18.15 51.29
CA ALA A 104 38.27 -17.43 52.30
C ALA A 104 37.98 -17.93 53.72
N LEU A 105 36.72 -18.27 54.02
CA LEU A 105 36.33 -18.85 55.32
C LEU A 105 36.89 -20.27 55.47
N ALA A 106 36.83 -21.10 54.43
CA ALA A 106 37.43 -22.43 54.42
C ALA A 106 38.96 -22.39 54.56
N SER A 107 39.66 -21.50 53.85
CA SER A 107 41.11 -21.33 53.99
C SER A 107 41.50 -20.77 55.36
N SER A 108 40.66 -19.91 55.96
CA SER A 108 40.89 -19.40 57.32
C SER A 108 40.68 -20.49 58.37
N LEU A 109 39.69 -21.38 58.18
CA LEU A 109 39.49 -22.55 59.03
C LEU A 109 40.65 -23.55 58.93
N THR A 110 41.16 -23.84 57.72
CA THR A 110 42.33 -24.70 57.57
C THR A 110 43.59 -24.06 58.16
N ALA A 111 43.79 -22.74 58.00
CA ALA A 111 44.86 -22.00 58.65
C ALA A 111 44.78 -22.11 60.19
N LYS A 112 43.58 -21.91 60.76
CA LYS A 112 43.33 -22.03 62.21
C LYS A 112 43.58 -23.44 62.73
N LEU A 113 43.18 -24.47 61.98
CA LEU A 113 43.48 -25.88 62.30
C LEU A 113 44.98 -26.17 62.28
N LEU A 114 45.71 -25.72 61.24
CA LEU A 114 47.16 -25.92 61.12
C LEU A 114 47.94 -25.27 62.27
N ILE A 115 47.51 -24.08 62.72
CA ILE A 115 48.07 -23.40 63.90
C ILE A 115 47.73 -24.16 65.18
N SER A 116 46.46 -24.54 65.37
CA SER A 116 46.00 -25.23 66.58
C SER A 116 46.66 -26.61 66.77
N ILE A 117 46.98 -27.30 65.67
CA ILE A 117 47.63 -28.62 65.67
C ILE A 117 49.17 -28.50 65.74
N HIS A 118 49.73 -27.27 65.68
CA HIS A 118 51.18 -27.01 65.68
C HIS A 118 51.95 -27.76 64.57
N ALA A 119 51.31 -27.97 63.40
CA ALA A 119 51.84 -28.81 62.33
C ALA A 119 53.07 -28.20 61.60
N PHE A 120 53.33 -26.89 61.76
CA PHE A 120 54.44 -26.16 61.13
C PHE A 120 54.93 -25.02 62.03
N ASN A 121 56.23 -24.70 61.95
CA ASN A 121 56.79 -23.51 62.63
C ASN A 121 56.17 -22.21 62.10
N LEU A 122 55.85 -21.28 63.01
CA LEU A 122 55.13 -20.03 62.73
C LEU A 122 55.76 -19.22 61.58
N ILE A 123 57.09 -19.13 61.54
CA ILE A 123 57.89 -18.41 60.54
C ILE A 123 57.60 -18.90 59.11
N SER A 124 57.37 -20.21 58.92
CA SER A 124 57.03 -20.79 57.61
C SER A 124 55.60 -20.45 57.19
N LEU A 125 54.70 -20.28 58.17
CA LEU A 125 53.28 -19.99 57.94
C LEU A 125 53.00 -18.50 57.69
N THR A 126 53.84 -17.59 58.20
CA THR A 126 53.66 -16.13 58.06
C THR A 126 53.37 -15.63 56.64
N PRO A 127 54.12 -16.00 55.57
CA PRO A 127 53.80 -15.53 54.22
C PRO A 127 52.43 -16.01 53.71
N TYR A 128 51.96 -17.19 54.14
CA TYR A 128 50.62 -17.68 53.80
C TYR A 128 49.52 -16.87 54.51
N LEU A 129 49.74 -16.51 55.78
CA LEU A 129 48.83 -15.64 56.54
C LEU A 129 48.76 -14.23 55.95
N CYS A 130 49.89 -13.64 55.56
CA CYS A 130 49.93 -12.33 54.89
C CYS A 130 49.22 -12.35 53.52
N LEU A 131 49.32 -13.44 52.77
CA LEU A 131 48.57 -13.61 51.52
C LEU A 131 47.06 -13.74 51.78
N LEU A 132 46.67 -14.51 52.80
CA LEU A 132 45.28 -14.73 53.18
C LEU A 132 44.61 -13.44 53.69
N THR A 133 45.30 -12.63 54.49
CA THR A 133 44.79 -11.33 54.96
C THR A 133 44.63 -10.33 53.81
N ALA A 134 45.59 -10.26 52.88
CA ALA A 134 45.48 -9.42 51.68
C ALA A 134 44.33 -9.87 50.76
N TRP A 135 44.17 -11.18 50.56
CA TRP A 135 43.04 -11.76 49.82
C TRP A 135 41.71 -11.45 50.50
N PHE A 136 41.63 -11.61 51.82
CA PHE A 136 40.42 -11.29 52.59
C PHE A 136 40.08 -9.80 52.49
N GLY A 137 41.04 -8.89 52.60
CA GLY A 137 40.85 -7.46 52.39
C GLY A 137 40.29 -7.12 51.00
N PHE A 138 40.74 -7.82 49.95
CA PHE A 138 40.19 -7.68 48.60
C PHE A 138 38.75 -8.23 48.46
N VAL A 139 38.43 -9.35 49.12
CA VAL A 139 37.06 -9.88 49.20
C VAL A 139 36.15 -8.90 49.97
N MET A 140 36.60 -8.40 51.12
CA MET A 140 35.94 -7.37 51.92
C MET A 140 35.60 -6.12 51.11
N TYR A 141 36.55 -5.60 50.34
CA TYR A 141 36.32 -4.46 49.45
C TYR A 141 35.22 -4.75 48.40
N LYS A 142 35.19 -5.96 47.82
CA LYS A 142 34.10 -6.37 46.91
C LYS A 142 32.75 -6.52 47.61
N VAL A 143 32.71 -7.04 48.84
CA VAL A 143 31.49 -7.13 49.65
C VAL A 143 30.97 -5.73 49.98
N TYR A 144 31.82 -4.83 50.45
CA TYR A 144 31.45 -3.43 50.70
C TYR A 144 30.92 -2.73 49.45
N LYS A 145 31.58 -2.91 48.29
CA LYS A 145 31.10 -2.39 47.00
C LYS A 145 29.71 -2.92 46.63
N HIS A 146 29.47 -4.22 46.85
CA HIS A 146 28.18 -4.86 46.57
C HIS A 146 27.07 -4.39 47.53
N LEU A 147 27.34 -4.34 48.84
CA LEU A 147 26.41 -3.83 49.85
C LEU A 147 26.08 -2.35 49.62
N LYS A 148 27.07 -1.52 49.27
CA LYS A 148 26.84 -0.11 48.91
C LYS A 148 25.94 0.01 47.66
N PHE A 149 26.17 -0.80 46.63
CA PHE A 149 25.29 -0.85 45.46
C PHE A 149 23.85 -1.22 45.84
N THR A 150 23.69 -2.26 46.66
CA THR A 150 22.37 -2.73 47.12
C THR A 150 21.65 -1.69 47.99
N TYR A 151 22.35 -1.00 48.88
CA TYR A 151 21.77 0.10 49.66
C TYR A 151 21.31 1.24 48.73
N THR A 152 22.13 1.63 47.75
CA THR A 152 21.74 2.60 46.73
C THR A 152 20.52 2.13 45.93
N PHE A 153 20.44 0.84 45.60
CA PHE A 153 19.31 0.23 44.88
C PHE A 153 17.98 0.35 45.64
N MET A 154 18.00 0.25 46.98
CA MET A 154 16.79 0.39 47.80
C MET A 154 16.39 1.83 48.11
N SER A 155 17.38 2.73 48.21
CA SER A 155 17.21 4.10 48.70
C SER A 155 17.04 5.14 47.59
N ASN A 156 17.76 5.03 46.46
CA ASN A 156 17.69 6.01 45.37
C ASN A 156 17.81 5.31 44.01
N ILE A 157 16.65 4.99 43.43
CA ILE A 157 16.55 4.31 42.13
C ILE A 157 16.96 5.22 40.96
N GLU A 158 16.84 6.55 41.08
CA GLU A 158 17.30 7.51 40.04
C GLU A 158 18.80 7.38 39.78
N THR A 159 19.61 7.14 40.81
CA THR A 159 21.07 6.94 40.62
C THR A 159 21.40 5.67 39.84
N ILE A 160 20.48 4.69 39.82
CA ILE A 160 20.63 3.45 39.04
C ILE A 160 20.09 3.64 37.63
N HIS A 161 18.94 4.30 37.48
CA HIS A 161 18.44 4.79 36.20
C HIS A 161 19.54 5.58 35.45
N ASN A 162 20.20 6.53 36.12
CA ASN A 162 21.32 7.30 35.57
C ASN A 162 22.54 6.42 35.19
N LYS A 163 22.88 5.37 35.94
CA LYS A 163 23.97 4.43 35.60
C LYS A 163 23.67 3.59 34.35
N ILE A 164 22.42 3.12 34.23
CA ILE A 164 21.96 2.36 33.06
C ILE A 164 21.95 3.30 31.84
N TYR A 165 21.39 4.50 31.97
CA TYR A 165 21.40 5.53 30.93
C TYR A 165 22.82 5.87 30.45
N LEU A 166 23.77 6.11 31.36
CA LEU A 166 25.17 6.41 30.98
C LEU A 166 25.83 5.24 30.23
N THR A 167 25.46 4.00 30.52
CA THR A 167 25.97 2.81 29.83
C THR A 167 25.45 2.76 28.38
N ILE A 168 24.14 3.00 28.19
CA ILE A 168 23.48 3.05 26.88
C ILE A 168 24.00 4.25 26.07
N SER A 169 24.05 5.44 26.67
CA SER A 169 24.56 6.66 26.03
C SER A 169 26.02 6.50 25.59
N LYS A 170 26.87 5.88 26.40
CA LYS A 170 28.26 5.57 26.01
C LYS A 170 28.32 4.58 24.84
N HIS A 171 27.44 3.57 24.82
CA HIS A 171 27.35 2.63 23.70
C HIS A 171 26.93 3.37 22.41
N ALA A 172 25.82 4.12 22.42
CA ALA A 172 25.32 4.88 21.28
C ALA A 172 26.36 5.88 20.72
N ASN A 173 27.07 6.60 21.60
CA ASN A 173 28.20 7.47 21.22
C ASN A 173 29.38 6.72 20.58
N SER A 174 29.57 5.44 20.91
CA SER A 174 30.64 4.60 20.35
C SER A 174 30.26 3.84 19.07
N THR A 175 28.95 3.74 18.76
CA THR A 175 28.41 3.08 17.57
C THR A 175 27.89 4.10 16.57
N PHE A 176 26.61 4.49 16.67
CA PHE A 176 25.87 5.23 15.64
C PHE A 176 25.82 6.76 15.80
N MET A 177 26.08 7.32 16.99
CA MET A 177 26.06 8.78 17.22
C MET A 177 27.40 9.49 16.88
N LYS A 178 28.33 8.81 16.20
CA LYS A 178 29.64 9.40 15.85
C LYS A 178 29.48 10.66 14.99
N LYS A 179 30.00 11.78 15.47
CA LYS A 179 30.20 12.97 14.63
C LYS A 179 31.38 12.70 13.68
N PRO A 180 31.26 12.99 12.37
CA PRO A 180 32.25 12.57 11.36
C PRO A 180 33.59 13.32 11.43
N ASN A 181 33.73 14.33 12.29
CA ASN A 181 35.00 15.03 12.51
C ASN A 181 35.20 15.36 14.00
N LYS A 182 36.48 15.38 14.42
CA LYS A 182 37.00 15.60 15.78
C LYS A 182 36.95 14.40 16.75
N GLN A 183 37.87 13.45 16.59
CA GLN A 183 38.56 12.84 17.74
C GLN A 183 39.97 12.37 17.37
N GLY A 184 40.96 12.79 18.15
CA GLY A 184 42.37 12.46 17.91
C GLY A 184 42.72 11.02 18.26
N PHE A 185 43.83 10.53 17.68
CA PHE A 185 44.29 9.14 17.73
C PHE A 185 44.32 8.51 19.13
N THR A 186 44.56 9.33 20.17
CA THR A 186 44.68 8.92 21.58
C THR A 186 43.37 8.47 22.24
N SER A 187 42.19 8.95 21.81
CA SER A 187 40.92 8.45 22.38
C SER A 187 40.59 7.03 21.93
N SER A 188 41.05 6.64 20.72
CA SER A 188 40.72 5.36 20.09
C SER A 188 41.26 4.15 20.86
N LEU A 189 42.46 4.26 21.46
CA LEU A 189 43.10 3.19 22.22
C LEU A 189 42.39 2.91 23.55
N LEU A 190 42.03 3.95 24.31
CA LEU A 190 41.31 3.81 25.58
C LEU A 190 39.86 3.30 25.39
N PHE A 191 39.22 3.64 24.26
CA PHE A 191 37.91 3.07 23.92
C PHE A 191 38.01 1.61 23.48
N LYS A 192 39.00 1.22 22.66
CA LYS A 192 39.23 -0.17 22.23
C LYS A 192 39.43 -1.11 23.43
N VAL A 193 40.24 -0.73 24.42
CA VAL A 193 40.49 -1.57 25.62
C VAL A 193 39.24 -1.72 26.50
N LYS A 194 38.33 -0.73 26.55
CA LYS A 194 37.04 -0.87 27.26
C LYS A 194 35.95 -1.59 26.47
N ALA A 195 36.00 -1.58 25.14
CA ALA A 195 35.02 -2.28 24.29
C ALA A 195 35.11 -3.82 24.41
N TRP A 196 36.31 -4.36 24.68
CA TRP A 196 36.52 -5.79 24.95
C TRP A 196 35.80 -6.33 26.21
N PHE A 197 35.26 -5.48 27.08
CA PHE A 197 34.57 -5.88 28.31
C PHE A 197 33.04 -5.67 28.28
N SER A 198 32.47 -5.26 27.15
CA SER A 198 31.02 -5.11 26.96
C SER A 198 30.53 -6.07 25.88
N SER A 199 30.00 -7.22 26.27
CA SER A 199 29.33 -8.14 25.34
C SER A 199 28.04 -7.53 24.77
N PRO A 200 27.71 -7.75 23.48
CA PRO A 200 26.52 -7.18 22.85
C PRO A 200 25.21 -7.61 23.54
N ALA A 201 25.15 -8.85 24.03
CA ALA A 201 24.01 -9.39 24.80
C ALA A 201 23.66 -8.61 26.07
N ASN A 202 24.55 -7.74 26.57
CA ASN A 202 24.31 -6.96 27.77
C ASN A 202 23.43 -5.72 27.50
N ILE A 203 23.48 -5.15 26.29
CA ILE A 203 22.88 -3.83 25.98
C ILE A 203 21.36 -3.92 25.80
N GLN A 204 20.85 -5.01 25.22
CA GLN A 204 19.39 -5.25 25.10
C GLN A 204 18.72 -5.24 26.48
N ASP A 205 19.22 -6.04 27.44
CA ASP A 205 18.69 -6.08 28.81
C ASP A 205 18.84 -4.72 29.52
N HIS A 206 19.87 -3.91 29.21
CA HIS A 206 19.99 -2.55 29.74
C HIS A 206 18.91 -1.61 29.19
N ILE A 207 18.59 -1.66 27.89
CA ILE A 207 17.52 -0.85 27.28
C ILE A 207 16.17 -1.24 27.91
N THR A 208 15.86 -2.54 27.95
CA THR A 208 14.60 -3.03 28.52
C THR A 208 14.47 -2.67 30.00
N ALA A 209 15.54 -2.85 30.80
CA ALA A 209 15.53 -2.43 32.21
C ALA A 209 15.42 -0.91 32.41
N LEU A 210 15.97 -0.09 31.50
CA LEU A 210 15.79 1.37 31.55
C LEU A 210 14.31 1.73 31.34
N ILE A 211 13.66 1.11 30.36
CA ILE A 211 12.25 1.37 30.01
C ILE A 211 11.29 0.80 31.08
N GLU A 212 11.60 -0.37 31.66
CA GLU A 212 10.88 -0.92 32.82
C GLU A 212 11.02 0.00 34.06
N LEU A 213 12.20 0.58 34.31
CA LEU A 213 12.40 1.56 35.38
C LEU A 213 11.70 2.89 35.10
N GLU A 214 11.75 3.40 33.87
CA GLU A 214 10.99 4.60 33.47
C GLU A 214 9.49 4.40 33.70
N SER A 215 8.96 3.22 33.38
CA SER A 215 7.57 2.82 33.65
C SER A 215 7.23 2.90 35.14
N HIS A 216 8.08 2.33 36.02
CA HIS A 216 7.91 2.44 37.46
C HIS A 216 7.92 3.91 37.91
N LEU A 217 8.92 4.70 37.48
CA LEU A 217 9.04 6.12 37.84
C LEU A 217 7.80 6.92 37.42
N LEU A 218 7.29 6.70 36.20
CA LEU A 218 6.07 7.32 35.68
C LEU A 218 4.82 6.96 36.49
N CYS A 219 4.78 5.77 37.08
CA CYS A 219 3.68 5.34 37.95
C CYS A 219 3.81 5.89 39.38
N THR A 220 5.04 6.06 39.91
CA THR A 220 5.27 6.46 41.32
C THR A 220 5.49 7.95 41.54
N GLU A 221 6.01 8.69 40.56
CA GLU A 221 6.36 10.10 40.70
C GLU A 221 5.24 11.00 40.14
N PRO A 222 4.48 11.71 41.00
CA PRO A 222 3.33 12.49 40.52
C PRO A 222 3.72 13.63 39.58
N THR A 223 4.92 14.18 39.74
CA THR A 223 5.51 15.25 38.92
C THR A 223 6.02 14.79 37.56
N LYS A 224 6.08 13.47 37.30
CA LYS A 224 6.58 12.93 36.04
C LYS A 224 5.42 12.60 35.10
N PHE A 225 5.44 13.25 33.94
CA PHE A 225 4.40 13.17 32.91
C PHE A 225 4.87 12.50 31.62
N ASP A 226 6.17 12.21 31.47
CA ASP A 226 6.77 11.90 30.18
C ASP A 226 8.11 11.14 30.37
N LEU A 227 8.54 10.42 29.34
CA LEU A 227 9.82 9.71 29.33
C LEU A 227 10.99 10.71 29.41
N ASP A 228 12.09 10.31 30.03
CA ASP A 228 13.30 11.12 30.10
C ASP A 228 13.72 11.63 28.71
N LYS A 229 13.84 12.97 28.59
CA LYS A 229 14.23 13.67 27.35
C LYS A 229 15.54 13.11 26.76
N ARG A 230 16.43 12.62 27.62
CA ARG A 230 17.73 12.02 27.24
C ARG A 230 17.56 10.69 26.50
N ILE A 231 16.56 9.89 26.86
CA ILE A 231 16.22 8.64 26.16
C ILE A 231 15.64 8.97 24.78
N ARG A 232 14.75 9.97 24.74
CA ARG A 232 14.11 10.41 23.49
C ARG A 232 15.11 10.93 22.48
N ALA A 233 16.09 11.72 22.92
CA ALA A 233 17.20 12.17 22.07
C ALA A 233 18.00 11.01 21.44
N ILE A 234 18.33 9.96 22.22
CA ILE A 234 19.02 8.78 21.67
C ILE A 234 18.15 8.04 20.64
N SER A 235 16.85 7.96 20.90
CA SER A 235 15.90 7.22 20.06
C SER A 235 15.67 7.88 18.71
N TYR A 236 15.55 9.22 18.67
CA TYR A 236 15.45 9.94 17.41
C TYR A 236 16.73 9.79 16.56
N GLU A 237 17.92 9.89 17.18
CA GLU A 237 19.19 9.65 16.47
C GLU A 237 19.39 8.19 16.01
N ALA A 238 18.77 7.22 16.69
CA ALA A 238 18.79 5.82 16.27
C ALA A 238 17.86 5.58 15.05
N ILE A 239 16.68 6.17 15.06
CA ILE A 239 15.70 6.04 13.97
C ILE A 239 16.17 6.73 12.68
N ASP A 240 16.83 7.88 12.77
CA ASP A 240 17.48 8.52 11.61
C ASP A 240 18.62 7.67 11.01
N LYS A 241 19.02 6.56 11.65
CA LYS A 241 20.17 5.72 11.28
C LYS A 241 19.85 4.22 11.25
N LEU A 242 18.61 3.82 10.95
CA LEU A 242 18.16 2.42 10.93
C LEU A 242 18.96 1.46 10.02
N TYR A 243 19.77 1.98 9.08
CA TYR A 243 20.72 1.18 8.30
C TYR A 243 21.93 0.66 9.10
N ASP A 244 22.28 1.26 10.25
CA ASP A 244 23.26 0.69 11.19
C ASP A 244 22.59 -0.40 12.03
N ASN A 245 23.17 -1.62 12.01
CA ASN A 245 22.67 -2.76 12.78
C ASN A 245 22.47 -2.45 14.26
N ASN A 246 23.35 -1.65 14.89
CA ASN A 246 23.25 -1.30 16.31
C ASN A 246 22.08 -0.34 16.58
N ALA A 247 21.81 0.58 15.66
CA ALA A 247 20.68 1.51 15.75
C ALA A 247 19.35 0.80 15.46
N ASN A 248 19.34 -0.14 14.50
CA ASN A 248 18.22 -1.03 14.22
C ASN A 248 17.87 -1.89 15.45
N GLU A 249 18.89 -2.51 16.08
CA GLU A 249 18.71 -3.33 17.27
C GLU A 249 18.22 -2.51 18.49
N PHE A 250 18.79 -1.32 18.71
CA PHE A 250 18.32 -0.38 19.74
C PHE A 250 16.84 -0.03 19.54
N THR A 251 16.47 0.36 18.32
CA THR A 251 15.08 0.75 17.99
C THR A 251 14.12 -0.42 18.15
N ARG A 252 14.51 -1.62 17.72
CA ARG A 252 13.71 -2.84 17.88
C ARG A 252 13.40 -3.16 19.35
N GLN A 253 14.39 -3.07 20.25
CA GLN A 253 14.19 -3.31 21.68
C GLN A 253 13.38 -2.19 22.36
N LEU A 254 13.54 -0.95 21.92
CA LEU A 254 12.72 0.18 22.39
C LEU A 254 11.24 0.01 22.00
N LEU A 255 10.95 -0.27 20.72
CA LEU A 255 9.58 -0.49 20.26
C LEU A 255 8.93 -1.74 20.87
N ALA A 256 9.70 -2.78 21.20
CA ALA A 256 9.20 -3.95 21.91
C ALA A 256 8.85 -3.69 23.39
N SER A 257 9.51 -2.72 24.04
CA SER A 257 9.33 -2.44 25.47
C SER A 257 8.30 -1.34 25.78
N LEU A 258 8.12 -0.35 24.89
CA LEU A 258 7.14 0.72 25.05
C LEU A 258 5.68 0.25 25.28
N PRO A 259 5.15 -0.79 24.59
CA PRO A 259 3.82 -1.34 24.87
C PRO A 259 3.63 -1.84 26.31
N ALA A 260 4.68 -2.25 27.01
CA ALA A 260 4.60 -2.63 28.42
C ALA A 260 4.50 -1.40 29.35
N VAL A 261 5.18 -0.29 28.99
CA VAL A 261 5.05 1.00 29.70
C VAL A 261 3.62 1.52 29.60
N MET A 262 3.05 1.52 28.40
CA MET A 262 1.67 1.95 28.16
C MET A 262 0.67 1.18 29.02
N ALA A 263 0.85 -0.15 29.14
CA ALA A 263 -0.01 -1.00 29.98
C ALA A 263 0.04 -0.65 31.47
N ALA A 264 1.23 -0.32 31.99
CA ALA A 264 1.38 0.05 33.39
C ALA A 264 0.73 1.40 33.68
N VAL A 265 1.01 2.39 32.83
CA VAL A 265 0.51 3.77 32.97
C VAL A 265 -1.01 3.84 32.83
N GLU A 266 -1.60 3.10 31.88
CA GLU A 266 -3.05 2.94 31.70
C GLU A 266 -3.78 2.59 33.00
N THR A 267 -3.18 1.72 33.82
CA THR A 267 -3.80 1.24 35.07
C THR A 267 -3.53 2.11 36.31
N ALA A 268 -2.54 3.01 36.24
CA ALA A 268 -1.95 3.65 37.42
C ALA A 268 -1.93 5.19 37.38
N ARG A 269 -2.21 5.81 36.23
CA ARG A 269 -2.08 7.26 36.02
C ARG A 269 -3.22 7.80 35.16
N GLU A 270 -3.28 9.13 35.06
CA GLU A 270 -4.22 9.86 34.23
C GLU A 270 -3.95 9.66 32.74
N ALA A 271 -5.01 9.83 31.92
CA ALA A 271 -4.95 9.68 30.47
C ALA A 271 -3.84 10.54 29.82
N ASP A 272 -3.57 11.74 30.33
CA ASP A 272 -2.57 12.66 29.77
C ASP A 272 -1.13 12.11 29.81
N VAL A 273 -0.81 11.27 30.80
CA VAL A 273 0.49 10.58 30.87
C VAL A 273 0.54 9.43 29.85
N TYR A 274 -0.56 8.69 29.70
CA TYR A 274 -0.69 7.65 28.69
C TYR A 274 -0.54 8.22 27.27
N GLN A 275 -1.25 9.32 26.97
CA GLN A 275 -1.21 10.03 25.70
C GLN A 275 0.21 10.41 25.25
N ARG A 276 1.03 10.96 26.16
CA ARG A 276 2.42 11.35 25.84
C ARG A 276 3.27 10.16 25.42
N ILE A 277 3.10 9.02 26.10
CA ILE A 277 3.85 7.78 25.84
C ILE A 277 3.32 7.10 24.57
N ALA A 278 2.00 7.05 24.38
CA ALA A 278 1.36 6.53 23.18
C ALA A 278 1.76 7.32 21.93
N GLY A 279 1.71 8.66 22.01
CA GLY A 279 2.12 9.54 20.92
C GLY A 279 3.60 9.40 20.56
N TYR A 280 4.47 9.23 21.57
CA TYR A 280 5.88 8.92 21.35
C TYR A 280 6.08 7.55 20.68
N TYR A 281 5.43 6.49 21.19
CA TYR A 281 5.50 5.15 20.59
C TYR A 281 5.02 5.13 19.15
N LEU A 282 3.87 5.74 18.84
CA LEU A 282 3.31 5.80 17.49
C LEU A 282 4.22 6.61 16.54
N SER A 283 4.80 7.72 17.00
CA SER A 283 5.72 8.54 16.21
C SER A 283 7.00 7.77 15.82
N LEU A 284 7.62 7.08 16.78
CA LEU A 284 8.76 6.20 16.50
C LEU A 284 8.35 5.04 15.56
N THR A 285 7.20 4.42 15.81
CA THR A 285 6.73 3.24 15.06
C THR A 285 6.44 3.58 13.61
N MET A 286 5.76 4.68 13.32
CA MET A 286 5.48 5.11 11.95
C MET A 286 6.76 5.36 11.17
N THR A 287 7.72 6.06 11.80
CA THR A 287 9.02 6.37 11.17
C THR A 287 9.81 5.09 10.89
N ALA A 288 9.77 4.10 11.79
CA ALA A 288 10.43 2.82 11.61
C ALA A 288 9.77 1.95 10.51
N ILE A 289 8.44 1.92 10.45
CA ILE A 289 7.66 1.22 9.41
C ILE A 289 7.96 1.79 8.03
N LEU A 290 7.95 3.11 7.87
CA LEU A 290 8.23 3.75 6.58
C LEU A 290 9.66 3.47 6.11
N ALA A 291 10.63 3.38 7.02
CA ALA A 291 12.04 3.17 6.70
C ALA A 291 12.44 1.71 6.44
N LYS A 292 11.76 0.71 7.05
CA LYS A 292 12.07 -0.72 6.92
C LYS A 292 10.85 -1.63 7.13
N GLU A 293 10.63 -2.54 6.18
CA GLU A 293 9.54 -3.55 6.24
C GLU A 293 9.60 -4.46 7.48
N GLU A 294 10.78 -4.67 8.07
CA GLU A 294 10.97 -5.45 9.32
C GLU A 294 10.04 -5.00 10.47
N TYR A 295 9.58 -3.74 10.46
CA TYR A 295 8.73 -3.17 11.50
C TYR A 295 7.21 -3.29 11.23
N LEU A 296 6.78 -3.80 10.08
CA LEU A 296 5.36 -4.02 9.76
C LEU A 296 4.57 -4.81 10.84
N PRO A 297 5.13 -5.82 11.54
CA PRO A 297 4.43 -6.50 12.63
C PRO A 297 4.01 -5.59 13.81
N GLN A 298 4.54 -4.37 13.91
CA GLN A 298 4.09 -3.39 14.91
C GLN A 298 2.65 -2.89 14.66
N LEU A 299 2.14 -2.92 13.41
CA LEU A 299 0.73 -2.62 13.12
C LEU A 299 -0.19 -3.56 13.91
N GLY A 300 0.10 -4.86 13.88
CA GLY A 300 -0.62 -5.86 14.70
C GLY A 300 -0.37 -5.76 16.22
N VAL A 301 0.60 -4.95 16.69
CA VAL A 301 0.72 -4.57 18.11
C VAL A 301 -0.22 -3.40 18.42
N ILE A 302 -0.21 -2.36 17.58
CA ILE A 302 -1.08 -1.18 17.67
C ILE A 302 -2.56 -1.59 17.65
N GLU A 303 -2.96 -2.48 16.75
CA GLU A 303 -4.34 -3.00 16.67
C GLU A 303 -4.79 -3.72 17.94
N ARG A 304 -3.88 -4.47 18.58
CA ARG A 304 -4.18 -5.13 19.87
C ARG A 304 -4.30 -4.11 21.01
N ILE A 305 -3.53 -3.04 20.99
CA ILE A 305 -3.66 -1.95 21.97
C ILE A 305 -5.00 -1.22 21.76
N ALA A 306 -5.30 -0.81 20.53
CA ALA A 306 -6.55 -0.13 20.17
C ALA A 306 -7.81 -0.94 20.55
N ARG A 307 -7.79 -2.26 20.33
CA ARG A 307 -8.93 -3.15 20.63
C ARG A 307 -9.09 -3.53 22.09
N PHE A 308 -8.00 -3.87 22.79
CA PHE A 308 -8.09 -4.52 24.12
C PHE A 308 -7.75 -3.62 25.30
N ARG A 309 -7.19 -2.43 25.06
CA ARG A 309 -6.77 -1.49 26.11
C ARG A 309 -7.51 -0.16 26.02
N GLU A 310 -7.39 0.50 24.87
CA GLU A 310 -7.99 1.82 24.66
C GLU A 310 -9.52 1.82 24.66
N ASP A 311 -10.16 0.65 24.54
CA ASP A 311 -11.62 0.49 24.65
C ASP A 311 -12.20 1.14 25.91
N LYS A 312 -11.48 1.06 27.04
CA LYS A 312 -11.90 1.61 28.34
C LYS A 312 -11.45 3.07 28.56
N LEU A 313 -10.62 3.62 27.69
CA LEU A 313 -10.19 5.00 27.78
C LEU A 313 -11.27 5.93 27.20
N PRO A 314 -11.37 7.19 27.67
CA PRO A 314 -12.20 8.20 27.02
C PRO A 314 -11.67 8.49 25.62
N SER A 315 -12.53 8.94 24.69
CA SER A 315 -12.21 9.13 23.27
C SER A 315 -10.89 9.85 23.01
N TYR A 316 -10.65 10.98 23.70
CA TYR A 316 -9.42 11.78 23.60
C TYR A 316 -8.12 11.06 24.06
N GLY A 317 -8.23 9.92 24.73
CA GLY A 317 -7.11 9.07 25.15
C GLY A 317 -6.82 7.88 24.22
N ARG A 318 -7.66 7.62 23.21
CA ARG A 318 -7.60 6.41 22.36
C ARG A 318 -6.65 6.56 21.16
N PHE A 319 -5.38 6.86 21.42
CA PHE A 319 -4.41 7.27 20.38
C PHE A 319 -4.14 6.22 19.29
N CYS A 320 -4.09 4.94 19.64
CA CYS A 320 -3.96 3.85 18.65
C CYS A 320 -5.24 3.68 17.83
N ARG A 321 -6.43 3.76 18.46
CA ARG A 321 -7.73 3.61 17.79
C ARG A 321 -8.10 4.78 16.90
N ASN A 322 -7.77 6.00 17.31
CA ASN A 322 -7.96 7.24 16.56
C ASN A 322 -6.92 7.41 15.43
N GLY A 323 -6.12 6.37 15.12
CA GLY A 323 -5.18 6.36 13.99
C GLY A 323 -4.06 7.39 14.08
N ARG A 324 -3.68 7.84 15.28
CA ARG A 324 -2.63 8.86 15.47
C ARG A 324 -1.25 8.43 14.97
N LEU A 325 -1.07 7.14 14.65
CA LEU A 325 0.04 6.64 13.83
C LEU A 325 0.25 7.47 12.56
N PHE A 326 -0.84 7.78 11.85
CA PHE A 326 -0.84 8.51 10.59
C PHE A 326 -0.47 10.00 10.74
N SER A 327 -0.65 10.58 11.94
CA SER A 327 -0.20 11.95 12.24
C SER A 327 1.33 12.08 12.32
N SER A 328 2.05 10.96 12.21
CA SER A 328 3.51 10.89 12.19
C SER A 328 4.03 10.34 10.85
N PHE A 329 3.22 10.42 9.78
CA PHE A 329 3.67 10.17 8.41
C PHE A 329 4.73 11.22 8.05
N ALA A 330 6.00 10.86 8.22
CA ALA A 330 7.11 11.80 8.26
C ALA A 330 7.36 12.48 6.90
N HIS A 331 7.87 13.70 6.90
CA HIS A 331 8.33 14.42 5.70
C HIS A 331 9.53 13.75 4.98
N LYS A 332 9.96 12.55 5.41
CA LYS A 332 11.06 11.78 4.83
C LYS A 332 10.54 10.57 4.10
N GLU A 333 10.31 10.77 2.81
CA GLU A 333 10.81 9.94 1.72
C GLU A 333 10.75 8.39 1.84
N LYS A 334 10.09 7.78 0.84
CA LYS A 334 10.50 6.51 0.19
C LYS A 334 10.30 5.24 1.01
N SER A 335 9.05 4.82 1.20
CA SER A 335 8.70 3.44 1.60
C SER A 335 8.39 2.53 0.40
N GLU A 336 8.31 1.22 0.64
CA GLU A 336 8.04 0.18 -0.36
C GLU A 336 6.53 -0.09 -0.52
N ARG A 337 6.10 -0.64 -1.67
CA ARG A 337 4.67 -0.82 -2.03
C ARG A 337 3.90 -1.65 -1.00
N GLU A 338 4.51 -2.68 -0.42
CA GLU A 338 3.84 -3.53 0.57
C GLU A 338 3.56 -2.76 1.87
N VAL A 339 4.41 -1.80 2.25
CA VAL A 339 4.17 -0.95 3.44
C VAL A 339 2.90 -0.15 3.30
N TYR A 340 2.66 0.50 2.15
CA TYR A 340 1.41 1.24 1.92
C TYR A 340 0.18 0.34 1.92
N LYS A 341 0.28 -0.87 1.35
CA LYS A 341 -0.80 -1.87 1.36
C LYS A 341 -1.13 -2.36 2.78
N GLN A 342 -0.13 -2.59 3.63
CA GLN A 342 -0.34 -2.95 5.03
C GLN A 342 -0.93 -1.78 5.85
N LEU A 343 -0.50 -0.54 5.59
CA LEU A 343 -1.10 0.67 6.18
C LEU A 343 -2.55 0.88 5.73
N GLN A 344 -2.89 0.52 4.49
CA GLN A 344 -4.26 0.58 3.95
C GLN A 344 -5.18 -0.46 4.62
N GLN A 345 -4.68 -1.68 4.83
CA GLN A 345 -5.38 -2.71 5.60
C GLN A 345 -5.58 -2.27 7.06
N HIS A 346 -4.57 -1.69 7.68
CA HIS A 346 -4.64 -1.14 9.04
C HIS A 346 -5.69 -0.01 9.16
N PHE A 347 -5.70 0.94 8.23
CA PHE A 347 -6.73 1.99 8.16
C PHE A 347 -8.13 1.41 8.01
N SER A 348 -8.31 0.49 7.06
CA SER A 348 -9.59 -0.19 6.81
C SER A 348 -10.09 -0.91 8.07
N LEU A 349 -9.19 -1.59 8.79
CA LEU A 349 -9.51 -2.26 10.03
C LEU A 349 -9.97 -1.27 11.12
N LEU A 350 -9.24 -0.16 11.32
CA LEU A 350 -9.55 0.86 12.32
C LEU A 350 -10.86 1.61 12.02
N ILE A 351 -11.11 1.98 10.76
CA ILE A 351 -12.33 2.71 10.41
C ILE A 351 -13.55 1.81 10.53
N TRP A 352 -13.48 0.55 10.05
CA TRP A 352 -14.60 -0.37 10.15
C TRP A 352 -14.90 -0.83 11.59
N THR A 353 -13.90 -1.04 12.45
CA THR A 353 -14.17 -1.30 13.88
C THR A 353 -14.76 -0.09 14.59
N SER A 354 -14.29 1.12 14.28
CA SER A 354 -14.84 2.35 14.86
C SER A 354 -16.30 2.57 14.43
N VAL A 355 -16.63 2.45 13.14
CA VAL A 355 -18.01 2.56 12.61
C VAL A 355 -19.00 1.60 13.29
N HIS A 356 -18.56 0.41 13.69
CA HIS A 356 -19.43 -0.61 14.28
C HIS A 356 -19.54 -0.56 15.81
N GLU A 357 -18.45 -0.22 16.51
CA GLU A 357 -18.37 -0.33 17.98
C GLU A 357 -18.35 1.04 18.69
N GLN A 358 -17.64 2.02 18.14
CA GLN A 358 -17.35 3.32 18.77
C GLN A 358 -17.22 4.41 17.68
N PRO A 359 -18.35 4.83 17.09
CA PRO A 359 -18.34 5.70 15.91
C PRO A 359 -17.78 7.09 16.22
N GLU A 360 -17.78 7.53 17.48
CA GLU A 360 -17.24 8.81 17.94
C GLU A 360 -15.73 8.97 17.70
N ASN A 361 -15.01 7.87 17.44
CA ASN A 361 -13.57 7.91 17.12
C ASN A 361 -13.30 8.22 15.62
N VAL A 362 -14.31 8.10 14.74
CA VAL A 362 -14.12 8.24 13.28
C VAL A 362 -13.68 9.65 12.85
N PRO A 363 -14.23 10.76 13.40
CA PRO A 363 -13.76 12.10 13.03
C PRO A 363 -12.26 12.30 13.33
N GLU A 364 -11.76 11.86 14.49
CA GLU A 364 -10.35 12.00 14.87
C GLU A 364 -9.44 11.09 14.01
N LEU A 365 -9.91 9.88 13.65
CA LEU A 365 -9.23 9.01 12.68
C LEU A 365 -9.05 9.68 11.32
N LEU A 366 -10.09 10.32 10.79
CA LEU A 366 -10.03 10.99 9.50
C LEU A 366 -9.14 12.24 9.52
N ASP A 367 -9.11 13.02 10.62
CA ASP A 367 -8.19 14.16 10.73
C ASP A 367 -6.72 13.74 10.89
N ASN A 368 -6.44 12.65 11.63
CA ASN A 368 -5.09 12.09 11.70
C ASN A 368 -4.59 11.54 10.35
N VAL A 369 -5.49 10.94 9.55
CA VAL A 369 -5.19 10.41 8.21
C VAL A 369 -5.05 11.52 7.15
N ARG A 370 -5.71 12.66 7.34
CA ARG A 370 -5.66 13.83 6.44
C ARG A 370 -4.24 14.24 6.06
N GLN A 371 -3.26 14.12 6.96
CA GLN A 371 -1.86 14.44 6.66
C GLN A 371 -1.32 13.64 5.47
N ILE A 372 -1.63 12.34 5.37
CA ILE A 372 -1.25 11.47 4.24
C ILE A 372 -1.72 12.08 2.91
N ILE A 373 -2.98 12.50 2.88
CA ILE A 373 -3.67 13.03 1.69
C ILE A 373 -3.17 14.44 1.36
N GLN A 374 -2.73 15.22 2.35
CA GLN A 374 -2.00 16.46 2.12
C GLN A 374 -0.65 16.20 1.43
N TYR A 375 0.11 15.17 1.81
CA TYR A 375 1.37 14.83 1.14
C TYR A 375 1.20 14.33 -0.30
N LYS A 376 0.09 13.67 -0.64
CA LYS A 376 -0.27 13.36 -2.06
C LYS A 376 -0.22 14.62 -2.93
N GLY A 377 -0.67 15.77 -2.43
CA GLY A 377 -0.57 17.05 -3.12
C GLY A 377 0.86 17.48 -3.48
N ASN A 378 1.86 17.07 -2.69
CA ASN A 378 3.28 17.35 -2.95
C ASN A 378 3.94 16.33 -3.90
N TYR A 379 3.25 15.22 -4.21
CA TYR A 379 3.75 14.10 -5.01
C TYR A 379 2.86 13.75 -6.21
N ASN A 380 1.96 14.64 -6.63
CA ASN A 380 1.23 14.58 -7.90
C ASN A 380 2.17 14.91 -9.08
N LYS A 381 3.26 14.15 -9.20
CA LYS A 381 4.33 14.35 -10.16
C LYS A 381 3.95 13.75 -11.51
N GLY A 382 3.54 14.59 -12.44
CA GLY A 382 3.25 14.19 -13.82
C GLY A 382 4.50 13.81 -14.61
N GLY A 383 4.32 13.31 -15.84
CA GLY A 383 5.43 13.01 -16.75
C GLY A 383 6.24 14.26 -17.10
N TRP A 384 5.62 15.44 -17.05
CA TRP A 384 6.24 16.75 -17.28
C TRP A 384 7.30 17.16 -16.24
N GLU A 385 7.39 16.51 -15.08
CA GLU A 385 8.44 16.80 -14.11
C GLU A 385 9.81 16.17 -14.45
N LEU A 386 9.85 15.16 -15.33
CA LEU A 386 11.13 14.61 -15.80
C LEU A 386 11.98 15.66 -16.54
N PRO A 387 11.42 16.46 -17.47
CA PRO A 387 12.08 17.64 -18.03
C PRO A 387 12.54 18.72 -17.05
N GLU A 388 11.95 18.83 -15.85
CA GLU A 388 12.45 19.77 -14.83
C GLU A 388 13.79 19.32 -14.24
N ARG A 389 14.07 18.01 -14.26
CA ARG A 389 15.35 17.42 -13.83
C ARG A 389 16.34 17.23 -14.97
N ILE A 390 15.85 16.98 -16.19
CA ILE A 390 16.65 16.64 -17.38
C ILE A 390 16.08 17.47 -18.55
N ALA A 391 16.60 18.69 -18.71
CA ALA A 391 16.02 19.69 -19.62
C ALA A 391 15.93 19.20 -21.09
N GLU A 392 16.81 18.29 -21.51
CA GLU A 392 16.81 17.73 -22.85
C GLU A 392 15.56 16.87 -23.15
N LEU A 393 14.83 16.42 -22.13
CA LEU A 393 13.57 15.70 -22.31
C LEU A 393 12.40 16.60 -22.76
N TRP A 394 12.50 17.93 -22.70
CA TRP A 394 11.50 18.84 -23.29
C TRP A 394 11.30 18.59 -24.80
N GLY A 395 12.31 18.05 -25.50
CA GLY A 395 12.24 17.68 -26.91
C GLY A 395 11.70 16.27 -27.20
N TYR A 396 11.35 15.48 -26.18
CA TYR A 396 10.98 14.08 -26.37
C TYR A 396 9.52 13.94 -26.87
N SER A 397 9.36 13.46 -28.10
CA SER A 397 8.07 13.44 -28.80
C SER A 397 6.98 12.58 -28.15
N SER A 398 7.34 11.57 -27.37
CA SER A 398 6.38 10.71 -26.65
C SER A 398 6.11 11.16 -25.21
N LEU A 399 6.66 12.30 -24.77
CA LEU A 399 6.43 12.84 -23.43
C LEU A 399 4.95 13.13 -23.12
N PRO A 400 4.11 13.68 -24.04
CA PRO A 400 2.70 13.89 -23.76
C PRO A 400 1.91 12.57 -23.61
N GLU A 401 2.32 11.53 -24.34
CA GLU A 401 1.72 10.19 -24.24
C GLU A 401 2.07 9.53 -22.90
N PHE A 402 3.33 9.70 -22.47
CA PHE A 402 3.82 9.22 -21.19
C PHE A 402 3.11 9.90 -20.00
N ASP A 403 2.97 11.24 -20.04
CA ASP A 403 2.21 11.99 -19.04
C ASP A 403 0.73 11.56 -19.02
N HIS A 404 0.11 11.38 -20.18
CA HIS A 404 -1.25 10.86 -20.27
C HIS A 404 -1.40 9.47 -19.61
N ASP A 405 -0.50 8.53 -19.90
CA ASP A 405 -0.50 7.20 -19.28
C ASP A 405 -0.37 7.28 -17.74
N ILE A 406 0.46 8.19 -17.21
CA ILE A 406 0.56 8.45 -15.76
C ILE A 406 -0.75 9.00 -15.20
N THR A 407 -1.38 9.97 -15.87
CA THR A 407 -2.67 10.51 -15.43
C THR A 407 -3.77 9.44 -15.43
N GLU A 408 -3.74 8.49 -16.36
CA GLU A 408 -4.67 7.35 -16.40
C GLU A 408 -4.41 6.36 -15.24
N VAL A 409 -3.16 6.15 -14.81
CA VAL A 409 -2.85 5.35 -13.59
C VAL A 409 -3.29 6.08 -12.31
N HIS A 410 -3.08 7.39 -12.21
CA HIS A 410 -3.58 8.20 -11.09
C HIS A 410 -5.12 8.21 -11.03
N ALA A 411 -5.80 8.30 -12.17
CA ALA A 411 -7.24 8.11 -12.28
C ALA A 411 -7.67 6.65 -11.99
N GLY A 412 -6.77 5.68 -12.13
CA GLY A 412 -6.97 4.25 -11.85
C GLY A 412 -7.56 3.46 -13.03
N ARG A 413 -7.44 3.99 -14.25
CA ARG A 413 -7.99 3.42 -15.50
C ARG A 413 -6.98 2.56 -16.25
N MET A 414 -5.71 2.63 -15.85
CA MET A 414 -4.61 1.80 -16.30
C MET A 414 -4.01 1.10 -15.08
N LEU A 415 -3.64 -0.17 -15.23
CA LEU A 415 -2.98 -0.91 -14.17
C LEU A 415 -1.52 -0.48 -14.04
N ARG A 416 -0.99 -0.51 -12.81
CA ARG A 416 0.42 -0.19 -12.53
C ARG A 416 1.35 -1.08 -13.37
N GLU A 417 1.03 -2.35 -13.48
CA GLU A 417 1.77 -3.38 -14.21
C GLU A 417 1.70 -3.18 -15.74
N GLU A 418 0.73 -2.42 -16.26
CA GLU A 418 0.66 -2.03 -17.69
C GLU A 418 1.58 -0.84 -17.97
N LEU A 419 1.56 0.18 -17.09
CA LEU A 419 2.49 1.30 -17.17
C LEU A 419 3.94 0.82 -17.00
N GLU A 420 4.19 -0.15 -16.12
CA GLU A 420 5.51 -0.74 -15.87
C GLU A 420 6.10 -1.35 -17.15
N LYS A 421 5.32 -2.20 -17.82
CA LYS A 421 5.68 -2.74 -19.15
C LYS A 421 5.92 -1.65 -20.19
N LYS A 422 5.09 -0.59 -20.24
CA LYS A 422 5.28 0.52 -21.18
C LYS A 422 6.54 1.34 -20.88
N ILE A 423 6.87 1.56 -19.61
CA ILE A 423 8.10 2.27 -19.20
C ILE A 423 9.33 1.47 -19.62
N GLU A 424 9.37 0.17 -19.32
CA GLU A 424 10.49 -0.70 -19.66
C GLU A 424 10.64 -0.91 -21.19
N SER A 425 9.55 -1.12 -21.92
CA SER A 425 9.59 -1.47 -23.34
C SER A 425 9.66 -0.28 -24.30
N LYS A 426 9.12 0.88 -23.93
CA LYS A 426 8.94 2.03 -24.83
C LYS A 426 9.57 3.31 -24.29
N TYR A 427 9.15 3.77 -23.10
CA TYR A 427 9.48 5.12 -22.65
C TYR A 427 10.92 5.28 -22.18
N GLN A 428 11.40 4.44 -21.26
CA GLN A 428 12.78 4.54 -20.76
C GLN A 428 13.84 4.29 -21.86
N PRO A 429 13.70 3.29 -22.77
CA PRO A 429 14.61 3.15 -23.91
C PRO A 429 14.54 4.36 -24.86
N GLY A 430 13.33 4.86 -25.15
CA GLY A 430 13.12 6.03 -26.01
C GLY A 430 13.73 7.31 -25.45
N MET A 431 13.62 7.55 -24.15
CA MET A 431 14.26 8.66 -23.44
C MET A 431 15.78 8.54 -23.49
N LYS A 432 16.34 7.35 -23.19
CA LYS A 432 17.80 7.12 -23.25
C LYS A 432 18.35 7.36 -24.66
N ALA A 433 17.68 6.86 -25.70
CA ALA A 433 18.04 7.10 -27.10
C ALA A 433 17.83 8.56 -27.58
N HIS A 434 17.01 9.36 -26.90
CA HIS A 434 16.87 10.80 -27.15
C HIS A 434 18.03 11.58 -26.52
N LEU A 435 18.37 11.27 -25.26
CA LEU A 435 19.50 11.87 -24.55
C LEU A 435 20.85 11.58 -25.25
N GLU A 436 21.05 10.36 -25.76
CA GLU A 436 22.24 9.99 -26.54
C GLU A 436 22.47 10.85 -27.79
N LYS A 437 21.41 11.41 -28.38
CA LYS A 437 21.48 12.25 -29.58
C LYS A 437 21.69 13.73 -29.27
N ASN A 438 21.27 14.17 -28.07
CA ASN A 438 21.12 15.59 -27.75
C ASN A 438 22.08 16.06 -26.64
N VAL A 439 22.63 15.17 -25.79
CA VAL A 439 23.54 15.50 -24.69
C VAL A 439 25.00 15.36 -25.11
N PHE A 440 25.75 16.45 -25.11
CA PHE A 440 27.21 16.48 -25.32
C PHE A 440 27.89 17.30 -24.21
N PRO A 441 29.05 16.89 -23.66
CA PRO A 441 29.84 15.69 -23.96
C PRO A 441 29.36 14.39 -23.24
N PRO A 442 29.75 13.19 -23.74
CA PRO A 442 29.27 11.89 -23.25
C PRO A 442 29.67 11.51 -21.81
N LYS A 443 30.41 12.36 -21.09
CA LYS A 443 30.59 12.22 -19.63
C LYS A 443 29.31 12.58 -18.88
N ILE A 444 28.61 13.63 -19.32
CA ILE A 444 27.37 14.13 -18.71
C ILE A 444 26.22 13.12 -18.90
N LEU A 445 26.18 12.44 -20.06
CA LEU A 445 25.19 11.41 -20.38
C LEU A 445 25.06 10.31 -19.29
N LYS A 446 26.16 9.94 -18.62
CA LYS A 446 26.11 8.96 -17.52
C LYS A 446 25.42 9.49 -16.27
N ASP A 447 25.60 10.77 -15.97
CA ASP A 447 24.94 11.43 -14.86
C ASP A 447 23.45 11.65 -15.21
N GLU A 448 23.12 12.01 -16.45
CA GLU A 448 21.70 12.11 -16.88
C GLU A 448 20.96 10.78 -16.92
N PHE A 449 21.60 9.69 -17.33
CA PHE A 449 20.99 8.35 -17.19
C PHE A 449 20.71 7.99 -15.73
N LYS A 450 21.61 8.37 -14.82
CA LYS A 450 21.41 8.17 -13.38
C LYS A 450 20.30 9.08 -12.84
N ASN A 451 20.22 10.33 -13.28
CA ASN A 451 19.13 11.25 -12.95
C ASN A 451 17.78 10.71 -13.44
N LEU A 452 17.74 10.12 -14.64
CA LEU A 452 16.55 9.52 -15.23
C LEU A 452 16.07 8.32 -14.41
N ASP A 453 16.97 7.41 -14.07
CA ASP A 453 16.63 6.23 -13.28
C ASP A 453 16.20 6.63 -11.84
N ILE A 454 16.77 7.70 -11.26
CA ILE A 454 16.31 8.30 -9.99
C ILE A 454 14.91 8.94 -10.14
N ALA A 455 14.67 9.71 -11.19
CA ALA A 455 13.39 10.38 -11.44
C ALA A 455 12.25 9.37 -11.67
N ILE A 456 12.48 8.31 -12.45
CA ILE A 456 11.53 7.19 -12.61
C ILE A 456 11.27 6.49 -11.26
N THR A 457 12.31 6.29 -10.44
CA THR A 457 12.17 5.70 -9.10
C THR A 457 11.33 6.57 -8.15
N GLU A 458 11.38 7.89 -8.28
CA GLU A 458 10.54 8.82 -7.51
C GLU A 458 9.11 8.89 -8.05
N LEU A 459 8.93 8.86 -9.37
CA LEU A 459 7.62 8.81 -10.03
C LEU A 459 6.81 7.59 -9.58
N TRP A 460 7.43 6.40 -9.54
CA TRP A 460 6.79 5.19 -9.01
C TRP A 460 6.30 5.36 -7.57
N LYS A 461 7.05 6.07 -6.73
CA LYS A 461 6.67 6.30 -5.33
C LYS A 461 5.52 7.31 -5.21
N GLY A 462 5.45 8.29 -6.11
CA GLY A 462 4.28 9.17 -6.26
C GLY A 462 3.04 8.40 -6.70
N ILE A 463 3.17 7.48 -7.65
CA ILE A 463 2.09 6.58 -8.10
C ILE A 463 1.58 5.69 -6.96
N ASP A 464 2.48 5.00 -6.26
CA ASP A 464 2.13 4.09 -5.16
C ASP A 464 1.48 4.87 -3.98
N LEU A 465 1.97 6.07 -3.65
CA LEU A 465 1.36 6.98 -2.65
C LEU A 465 -0.03 7.48 -3.07
N ASN A 466 -0.23 7.79 -4.36
CA ASN A 466 -1.52 8.25 -4.86
C ASN A 466 -2.56 7.11 -4.85
N SER A 467 -2.17 5.86 -5.19
CA SER A 467 -3.07 4.70 -5.02
C SER A 467 -3.47 4.51 -3.56
N PHE A 468 -2.50 4.55 -2.63
CA PHE A 468 -2.75 4.44 -1.19
C PHE A 468 -3.74 5.50 -0.68
N SER A 469 -3.55 6.77 -1.04
CA SER A 469 -4.47 7.85 -0.67
C SER A 469 -5.86 7.69 -1.29
N ARG A 470 -5.93 7.26 -2.56
CA ARG A 470 -7.19 7.01 -3.27
C ARG A 470 -7.97 5.85 -2.64
N GLU A 471 -7.30 4.80 -2.20
CA GLU A 471 -7.91 3.67 -1.48
C GLU A 471 -8.44 4.10 -0.11
N ILE A 472 -7.74 4.99 0.60
CA ILE A 472 -8.23 5.64 1.83
C ILE A 472 -9.49 6.48 1.57
N GLU A 473 -9.50 7.29 0.50
CA GLU A 473 -10.66 8.11 0.09
C GLU A 473 -11.89 7.22 -0.19
N ILE A 474 -11.70 6.09 -0.91
CA ILE A 474 -12.77 5.10 -1.21
C ILE A 474 -13.31 4.44 0.06
N GLU A 475 -12.45 3.93 0.94
CA GLU A 475 -12.89 3.30 2.20
C GLU A 475 -13.56 4.31 3.15
N THR A 476 -13.11 5.57 3.14
CA THR A 476 -13.78 6.65 3.88
C THR A 476 -15.22 6.84 3.41
N LEU A 477 -15.48 6.87 2.10
CA LEU A 477 -16.84 7.00 1.56
C LEU A 477 -17.74 5.81 1.94
N ARG A 478 -17.19 4.59 1.95
CA ARG A 478 -17.91 3.36 2.38
C ARG A 478 -18.25 3.37 3.87
N ALA A 479 -17.32 3.84 4.70
CA ALA A 479 -17.50 4.03 6.13
C ALA A 479 -18.57 5.11 6.44
N LEU A 480 -18.49 6.26 5.77
CA LEU A 480 -19.45 7.36 5.90
C LEU A 480 -20.88 6.93 5.55
N SER A 481 -21.07 6.12 4.52
CA SER A 481 -22.39 5.55 4.19
C SER A 481 -23.00 4.75 5.36
N SER A 482 -22.16 3.95 6.02
CA SER A 482 -22.57 3.11 7.15
C SER A 482 -22.88 3.96 8.39
N LEU A 483 -22.15 5.07 8.59
CA LEU A 483 -22.47 6.08 9.62
C LEU A 483 -23.78 6.81 9.32
N LEU A 484 -24.02 7.27 8.10
CA LEU A 484 -25.25 7.99 7.70
C LEU A 484 -26.53 7.21 8.06
N THR A 485 -26.46 5.87 8.02
CA THR A 485 -27.57 4.98 8.35
C THR A 485 -27.83 4.85 9.86
N ARG A 486 -26.81 5.04 10.71
CA ARG A 486 -26.87 4.77 12.17
C ARG A 486 -26.70 6.02 13.04
N ASN A 487 -25.68 6.81 12.72
CA ASN A 487 -25.17 7.97 13.46
C ASN A 487 -24.90 9.15 12.48
N PRO A 488 -25.95 9.74 11.85
CA PRO A 488 -25.80 10.81 10.85
C PRO A 488 -25.17 12.09 11.41
N GLU A 489 -25.23 12.31 12.72
CA GLU A 489 -24.55 13.41 13.40
C GLU A 489 -23.01 13.32 13.30
N ILE A 490 -22.44 12.11 13.38
CA ILE A 490 -20.99 11.87 13.24
C ILE A 490 -20.55 12.03 11.79
N PHE A 491 -21.41 11.71 10.82
CA PHE A 491 -21.15 11.99 9.40
C PHE A 491 -20.95 13.50 9.17
N ILE A 492 -21.76 14.35 9.80
CA ILE A 492 -21.64 15.82 9.70
C ILE A 492 -20.32 16.28 10.32
N GLU A 493 -19.96 15.77 11.50
CA GLU A 493 -18.67 16.08 12.14
C GLU A 493 -17.47 15.70 11.26
N CYS A 494 -17.50 14.53 10.62
CA CYS A 494 -16.50 14.12 9.62
C CYS A 494 -16.42 15.07 8.42
N ARG A 495 -17.55 15.65 7.97
CA ARG A 495 -17.57 16.66 6.90
C ARG A 495 -16.98 18.00 7.36
N GLU A 496 -17.21 18.41 8.62
CA GLU A 496 -16.77 19.70 9.14
C GLU A 496 -15.27 19.80 9.46
N LEU A 497 -14.56 18.67 9.64
CA LEU A 497 -13.13 18.59 10.00
C LEU A 497 -12.21 19.59 9.27
N ARG A 498 -12.42 19.81 7.96
CA ARG A 498 -11.59 20.72 7.16
C ARG A 498 -12.01 22.19 7.32
N ASN A 499 -13.30 22.47 7.15
CA ASN A 499 -13.87 23.81 7.13
C ASN A 499 -15.27 23.70 7.78
N PRO A 500 -15.42 24.12 9.05
CA PRO A 500 -16.73 24.19 9.70
C PRO A 500 -17.70 25.07 8.92
N ALA A 501 -19.00 24.83 9.10
CA ALA A 501 -20.06 25.67 8.56
C ALA A 501 -19.80 27.15 8.89
N GLY A 502 -19.87 28.02 7.87
CA GLY A 502 -19.60 29.46 8.02
C GLY A 502 -18.13 29.91 7.98
N ALA A 503 -17.13 29.02 7.99
CA ALA A 503 -15.72 29.41 7.88
C ALA A 503 -15.41 30.08 6.51
N ARG A 504 -14.81 31.28 6.55
CA ARG A 504 -14.36 32.05 5.37
C ARG A 504 -12.92 31.74 4.94
N ALA A 505 -12.08 31.28 5.87
CA ALA A 505 -10.73 30.83 5.55
C ALA A 505 -10.80 29.39 5.02
N PHE A 506 -10.27 29.16 3.82
CA PHE A 506 -10.13 27.80 3.29
C PHE A 506 -8.85 27.18 3.84
N ASN A 507 -8.96 26.11 4.63
CA ASN A 507 -7.79 25.33 5.01
C ASN A 507 -7.15 24.68 3.77
N VAL A 508 -5.88 25.01 3.53
CA VAL A 508 -5.08 24.46 2.42
C VAL A 508 -4.80 22.97 2.66
N GLY A 509 -4.87 22.18 1.59
CA GLY A 509 -4.63 20.73 1.62
C GLY A 509 -5.90 19.87 1.62
N HIS A 510 -5.81 18.71 0.97
CA HIS A 510 -6.95 17.82 0.69
C HIS A 510 -7.49 17.12 1.95
N SER A 511 -8.70 16.57 1.81
CA SER A 511 -9.48 15.90 2.85
C SER A 511 -9.87 14.50 2.37
N PRO A 512 -9.96 13.48 3.26
CA PRO A 512 -10.45 12.14 2.90
C PRO A 512 -11.94 12.16 2.50
N VAL A 513 -12.67 13.19 2.92
CA VAL A 513 -14.07 13.44 2.58
C VAL A 513 -14.15 14.56 1.53
N PRO A 514 -14.92 14.42 0.43
CA PRO A 514 -15.19 15.50 -0.51
C PRO A 514 -15.74 16.77 0.16
N THR A 515 -15.21 17.94 -0.24
CA THR A 515 -15.41 19.23 0.46
C THR A 515 -16.01 20.34 -0.40
N SER A 516 -16.46 20.02 -1.61
CA SER A 516 -17.20 20.92 -2.50
C SER A 516 -18.13 20.12 -3.43
N LEU A 517 -19.12 20.79 -4.03
CA LEU A 517 -19.97 20.16 -5.06
C LEU A 517 -19.14 19.55 -6.19
N ALA A 518 -18.10 20.24 -6.68
CA ALA A 518 -17.24 19.74 -7.75
C ALA A 518 -16.48 18.46 -7.36
N GLU A 519 -15.96 18.38 -6.13
CA GLU A 519 -15.33 17.17 -5.60
C GLU A 519 -16.36 16.03 -5.46
N CYS A 520 -17.59 16.33 -4.98
CA CYS A 520 -18.66 15.33 -4.88
C CYS A 520 -19.08 14.79 -6.25
N ILE A 521 -19.23 15.67 -7.26
CA ILE A 521 -19.54 15.30 -8.64
C ILE A 521 -18.39 14.48 -9.25
N GLY A 522 -17.14 14.85 -9.00
CA GLY A 522 -15.99 14.08 -9.49
C GLY A 522 -15.91 12.67 -8.91
N VAL A 523 -16.18 12.53 -7.60
CA VAL A 523 -16.31 11.24 -6.93
C VAL A 523 -17.51 10.43 -7.45
N PHE A 524 -18.63 11.07 -7.75
CA PHE A 524 -19.81 10.43 -8.35
C PHE A 524 -19.51 9.86 -9.75
N VAL A 525 -18.84 10.63 -10.61
CA VAL A 525 -18.58 10.21 -12.00
C VAL A 525 -17.49 9.13 -12.08
N SER A 526 -16.43 9.21 -11.28
CA SER A 526 -15.31 8.26 -11.30
C SER A 526 -15.77 6.81 -11.11
N ALA A 527 -15.55 5.94 -12.11
CA ALA A 527 -15.97 4.55 -12.07
C ALA A 527 -15.23 3.72 -11.00
N ASN A 528 -14.02 4.12 -10.60
CA ASN A 528 -13.20 3.38 -9.64
C ASN A 528 -13.73 3.39 -8.20
N ASN A 529 -14.62 4.32 -7.87
CA ASN A 529 -15.32 4.31 -6.58
C ASN A 529 -16.42 3.22 -6.54
N PHE A 530 -16.79 2.66 -7.69
CA PHE A 530 -17.91 1.73 -7.87
C PHE A 530 -17.50 0.41 -8.53
N SER A 531 -16.23 0.22 -8.89
CA SER A 531 -15.75 -0.96 -9.61
C SER A 531 -15.63 -2.19 -8.70
N GLU A 532 -15.84 -3.38 -9.29
CA GLU A 532 -15.99 -4.68 -8.62
C GLU A 532 -14.69 -5.27 -8.00
N PHE A 533 -13.75 -4.44 -7.52
CA PHE A 533 -12.45 -4.92 -7.03
C PHE A 533 -12.52 -5.77 -5.73
N TYR A 534 -13.71 -5.92 -5.14
CA TYR A 534 -13.97 -6.82 -4.02
C TYR A 534 -15.14 -7.76 -4.35
N ARG A 535 -14.84 -9.06 -4.50
CA ARG A 535 -15.78 -10.15 -4.87
C ARG A 535 -16.83 -10.51 -3.78
N SER A 536 -17.29 -9.57 -2.98
CA SER A 536 -18.26 -9.78 -1.90
C SER A 536 -19.65 -9.23 -2.25
N LEU A 537 -20.41 -10.06 -2.99
CA LEU A 537 -21.88 -10.08 -3.08
C LEU A 537 -22.60 -8.77 -3.44
N ASN A 538 -23.00 -8.69 -4.71
CA ASN A 538 -24.20 -8.05 -5.27
C ASN A 538 -24.62 -6.66 -4.74
N GLU A 539 -24.46 -5.64 -5.60
CA GLU A 539 -25.24 -4.38 -5.69
C GLU A 539 -25.29 -3.41 -4.49
N ILE A 540 -25.26 -3.89 -3.24
CA ILE A 540 -25.52 -3.11 -2.02
C ILE A 540 -24.48 -1.99 -1.77
N GLN A 541 -23.28 -2.11 -2.33
CA GLN A 541 -22.21 -1.11 -2.14
C GLN A 541 -22.43 0.17 -2.96
N GLU A 542 -23.01 0.07 -4.16
CA GLU A 542 -23.23 1.23 -5.03
C GLU A 542 -24.25 2.20 -4.42
N TYR A 543 -25.43 1.71 -4.05
CA TYR A 543 -26.46 2.50 -3.36
C TYR A 543 -25.91 3.19 -2.11
N LYS A 544 -25.06 2.49 -1.35
CA LYS A 544 -24.40 3.02 -0.15
C LYS A 544 -23.48 4.19 -0.46
N ILE A 545 -22.64 4.09 -1.49
CA ILE A 545 -21.72 5.17 -1.89
C ILE A 545 -22.52 6.35 -2.46
N VAL A 546 -23.58 6.10 -3.24
CA VAL A 546 -24.49 7.15 -3.74
C VAL A 546 -25.22 7.86 -2.59
N ASP A 547 -25.67 7.13 -1.56
CA ASP A 547 -26.25 7.71 -0.33
C ASP A 547 -25.25 8.64 0.38
N ALA A 548 -23.99 8.21 0.56
CA ALA A 548 -22.96 9.04 1.19
C ALA A 548 -22.67 10.32 0.38
N ILE A 549 -22.50 10.20 -0.95
CA ILE A 549 -22.29 11.34 -1.85
C ILE A 549 -23.51 12.29 -1.83
N GLY A 550 -24.72 11.73 -1.80
CA GLY A 550 -25.95 12.50 -1.64
C GLY A 550 -25.92 13.36 -0.37
N ALA A 551 -25.47 12.82 0.77
CA ALA A 551 -25.45 13.56 2.02
C ALA A 551 -24.41 14.69 2.02
N LEU A 552 -23.26 14.47 1.38
CA LEU A 552 -22.28 15.53 1.12
C LEU A 552 -22.87 16.63 0.22
N ILE A 553 -23.61 16.27 -0.83
CA ILE A 553 -24.26 17.24 -1.73
C ILE A 553 -25.36 18.03 -1.01
N VAL A 554 -26.22 17.40 -0.19
CA VAL A 554 -27.22 18.11 0.63
C VAL A 554 -26.53 19.11 1.57
N TYR A 555 -25.44 18.70 2.22
CA TYR A 555 -24.65 19.57 3.09
C TYR A 555 -24.08 20.78 2.31
N GLU A 556 -23.53 20.56 1.11
CA GLU A 556 -23.03 21.67 0.29
C GLU A 556 -24.14 22.60 -0.20
N LEU A 557 -25.31 22.08 -0.61
CA LEU A 557 -26.45 22.89 -1.02
C LEU A 557 -26.96 23.76 0.14
N TRP A 558 -27.08 23.19 1.34
CA TRP A 558 -27.40 23.95 2.56
C TRP A 558 -26.36 25.03 2.87
N ASN A 559 -25.07 24.67 2.87
CA ASN A 559 -23.96 25.59 3.14
C ASN A 559 -23.94 26.76 2.13
N LEU A 560 -24.16 26.50 0.84
CA LEU A 560 -24.08 27.51 -0.22
C LEU A 560 -25.34 28.39 -0.34
N TYR A 561 -26.54 27.80 -0.33
CA TYR A 561 -27.78 28.50 -0.67
C TYR A 561 -28.64 28.90 0.55
N ILE A 562 -28.41 28.30 1.72
CA ILE A 562 -29.13 28.64 2.96
C ILE A 562 -28.20 29.39 3.92
N LEU A 563 -27.09 28.77 4.34
CA LEU A 563 -26.22 29.32 5.38
C LEU A 563 -25.40 30.54 4.92
N ARG A 564 -24.81 30.49 3.72
CA ARG A 564 -23.96 31.56 3.17
C ARG A 564 -24.71 32.59 2.32
N ALA A 565 -26.04 32.49 2.24
CA ALA A 565 -26.88 33.42 1.49
C ALA A 565 -27.01 34.78 2.22
N THR A 566 -25.94 35.58 2.19
CA THR A 566 -25.90 36.90 2.80
C THR A 566 -26.55 37.96 1.90
N GLY A 567 -27.75 38.39 2.27
CA GLY A 567 -28.30 39.70 1.90
C GLY A 567 -28.92 39.83 0.49
N THR A 568 -30.24 40.02 0.47
CA THR A 568 -31.07 40.56 -0.64
C THR A 568 -31.33 39.72 -1.88
N THR A 569 -30.48 38.78 -2.29
CA THR A 569 -30.89 37.71 -3.23
C THR A 569 -30.25 36.37 -2.85
N ILE A 570 -31.11 35.39 -2.56
CA ILE A 570 -30.74 33.99 -2.72
C ILE A 570 -30.36 33.83 -4.20
N LYS A 571 -29.19 33.23 -4.51
CA LYS A 571 -28.83 32.93 -5.89
C LYS A 571 -29.90 31.98 -6.45
N SER A 572 -30.76 32.50 -7.33
CA SER A 572 -31.97 31.81 -7.78
C SER A 572 -31.70 30.58 -8.62
N GLU A 573 -30.52 30.49 -9.22
CA GLU A 573 -30.16 29.43 -10.17
C GLU A 573 -28.89 28.70 -9.73
N ILE A 574 -28.97 27.37 -9.74
CA ILE A 574 -27.81 26.49 -9.61
C ILE A 574 -27.00 26.56 -10.91
N SER A 575 -25.70 26.82 -10.79
CA SER A 575 -24.77 26.74 -11.91
C SER A 575 -24.64 25.30 -12.44
N ILE A 576 -24.55 25.13 -13.76
CA ILE A 576 -24.33 23.83 -14.40
C ILE A 576 -23.11 23.11 -13.77
N PRO A 577 -23.25 21.86 -13.30
CA PRO A 577 -22.16 21.05 -12.78
C PRO A 577 -20.92 20.98 -13.68
N THR A 578 -19.75 21.32 -13.15
CA THR A 578 -18.47 21.11 -13.83
C THR A 578 -18.06 19.63 -13.76
N LEU A 579 -17.92 18.99 -14.92
CA LEU A 579 -17.57 17.57 -15.03
C LEU A 579 -16.06 17.37 -15.26
N PRO A 580 -15.36 16.52 -14.49
CA PRO A 580 -13.94 16.23 -14.70
C PRO A 580 -13.69 15.47 -16.01
N THR A 581 -12.41 15.28 -16.36
CA THR A 581 -11.96 14.50 -17.52
C THR A 581 -12.27 13.01 -17.31
N CYS A 582 -13.21 12.48 -18.10
CA CYS A 582 -13.81 11.16 -17.90
C CYS A 582 -13.99 10.39 -19.21
N HIS A 583 -13.89 9.06 -19.14
CA HIS A 583 -14.19 8.22 -20.30
C HIS A 583 -15.70 8.14 -20.54
N ILE A 584 -16.09 7.85 -21.79
CA ILE A 584 -17.49 7.76 -22.21
C ILE A 584 -18.29 6.77 -21.35
N GLY A 585 -17.70 5.61 -21.01
CA GLY A 585 -18.33 4.64 -20.10
C GLY A 585 -18.58 5.19 -18.70
N GLU A 586 -17.69 6.02 -18.15
CA GLU A 586 -17.85 6.65 -16.83
C GLU A 586 -19.01 7.65 -16.84
N LEU A 587 -19.09 8.49 -17.89
CA LEU A 587 -20.17 9.46 -18.08
C LEU A 587 -21.53 8.78 -18.23
N LYS A 588 -21.60 7.67 -18.98
CA LYS A 588 -22.83 6.88 -19.14
C LYS A 588 -23.27 6.21 -17.84
N ALA A 589 -22.35 5.56 -17.13
CA ALA A 589 -22.63 4.97 -15.83
C ALA A 589 -23.07 6.05 -14.82
N ALA A 590 -22.44 7.23 -14.83
CA ALA A 590 -22.86 8.35 -13.99
C ALA A 590 -24.29 8.81 -14.31
N ASN A 591 -24.65 8.93 -15.59
CA ASN A 591 -25.99 9.35 -16.00
C ASN A 591 -27.07 8.33 -15.57
N GLN A 592 -26.78 7.03 -15.69
CA GLN A 592 -27.65 5.95 -15.20
C GLN A 592 -27.87 5.99 -13.68
N ARG A 593 -26.90 6.53 -12.92
CA ARG A 593 -26.96 6.67 -11.46
C ARG A 593 -27.66 7.95 -10.98
N VAL A 594 -27.94 8.93 -11.84
CA VAL A 594 -28.61 10.20 -11.44
C VAL A 594 -29.98 9.98 -10.77
N PRO A 595 -30.85 9.04 -11.22
CA PRO A 595 -32.10 8.75 -10.51
C PRO A 595 -31.90 8.19 -9.09
N LEU A 596 -30.84 7.40 -8.88
CA LEU A 596 -30.46 6.91 -7.56
C LEU A 596 -29.97 8.06 -6.68
N LEU A 597 -29.15 8.96 -7.23
CA LEU A 597 -28.72 10.16 -6.53
C LEU A 597 -29.90 11.05 -6.13
N LYS A 598 -30.88 11.29 -7.02
CA LYS A 598 -32.11 12.03 -6.71
C LYS A 598 -32.86 11.39 -5.54
N THR A 599 -32.96 10.06 -5.53
CA THR A 599 -33.60 9.30 -4.45
C THR A 599 -32.84 9.44 -3.12
N ALA A 600 -31.51 9.35 -3.14
CA ALA A 600 -30.65 9.55 -1.98
C ALA A 600 -30.83 10.97 -1.38
N LEU A 601 -30.73 12.01 -2.20
CA LEU A 601 -30.88 13.42 -1.76
C LEU A 601 -32.21 13.64 -1.03
N LEU A 602 -33.32 13.14 -1.59
CA LEU A 602 -34.65 13.25 -0.99
C LEU A 602 -34.78 12.44 0.31
N LYS A 603 -34.22 11.23 0.37
CA LYS A 603 -34.15 10.38 1.57
C LYS A 603 -33.40 11.06 2.71
N ILE A 604 -32.31 11.75 2.41
CA ILE A 604 -31.50 12.48 3.41
C ILE A 604 -32.23 13.72 3.92
N LEU A 605 -32.88 14.47 3.03
CA LEU A 605 -33.79 15.58 3.39
C LEU A 605 -35.09 15.14 4.07
N ALA A 606 -35.27 13.85 4.34
CA ALA A 606 -36.33 13.29 5.17
C ALA A 606 -35.80 12.68 6.48
N ASN A 607 -34.48 12.58 6.67
CA ASN A 607 -33.87 12.07 7.89
C ASN A 607 -33.75 13.20 8.92
N SER A 608 -34.70 13.25 9.87
CA SER A 608 -34.75 14.32 10.89
C SER A 608 -33.43 14.48 11.63
N ARG A 609 -32.77 13.40 12.05
CA ARG A 609 -31.47 13.49 12.77
C ARG A 609 -30.40 14.25 11.99
N PHE A 610 -30.39 14.11 10.65
CA PHE A 610 -29.46 14.83 9.79
C PHE A 610 -29.86 16.31 9.63
N THR A 611 -31.14 16.59 9.36
CA THR A 611 -31.63 17.96 9.19
C THR A 611 -31.61 18.78 10.49
N ASP A 612 -31.92 18.15 11.61
CA ASP A 612 -31.95 18.76 12.94
C ASP A 612 -30.52 19.10 13.40
N ARG A 613 -29.53 18.24 13.13
CA ARG A 613 -28.10 18.49 13.43
C ARG A 613 -27.55 19.67 12.62
N LEU A 614 -28.05 19.90 11.41
CA LEU A 614 -27.75 21.08 10.58
C LEU A 614 -28.63 22.30 10.89
N GLY A 615 -29.61 22.18 11.80
CA GLY A 615 -30.52 23.28 12.17
C GLY A 615 -31.43 23.76 11.03
N ILE A 616 -31.79 22.89 10.09
CA ILE A 616 -32.57 23.25 8.90
C ILE A 616 -34.05 23.42 9.27
N LEU A 617 -34.60 24.60 9.00
CA LEU A 617 -36.03 24.88 9.24
C LEU A 617 -36.91 24.14 8.21
N PRO A 618 -38.16 23.73 8.56
CA PRO A 618 -39.04 23.00 7.65
C PRO A 618 -39.24 23.66 6.27
N GLU A 619 -39.34 24.99 6.23
CA GLU A 619 -39.45 25.78 4.99
C GLU A 619 -38.19 25.67 4.11
N GLN A 620 -37.00 25.64 4.74
CA GLN A 620 -35.72 25.46 4.06
C GLN A 620 -35.55 24.02 3.54
N ILE A 621 -36.17 23.01 4.18
CA ILE A 621 -36.19 21.64 3.67
C ILE A 621 -36.89 21.58 2.31
N SER A 622 -38.02 22.28 2.12
CA SER A 622 -38.67 22.40 0.80
C SER A 622 -37.72 23.01 -0.24
N THR A 623 -37.13 24.17 0.05
CA THR A 623 -36.21 24.84 -0.88
C THR A 623 -35.00 23.98 -1.24
N LEU A 624 -34.46 23.21 -0.27
CA LEU A 624 -33.36 22.27 -0.52
C LEU A 624 -33.77 21.06 -1.36
N ARG A 625 -35.03 20.61 -1.28
CA ARG A 625 -35.54 19.55 -2.19
C ARG A 625 -35.64 20.05 -3.62
N ASP A 626 -36.09 21.30 -3.82
CA ASP A 626 -36.15 21.92 -5.15
C ASP A 626 -34.75 22.06 -5.75
N TYR A 627 -33.79 22.57 -4.97
CA TYR A 627 -32.38 22.64 -5.36
C TYR A 627 -31.76 21.27 -5.63
N ALA A 628 -32.06 20.25 -4.82
CA ALA A 628 -31.60 18.88 -5.07
C ALA A 628 -32.15 18.32 -6.40
N CYS A 629 -33.42 18.57 -6.71
CA CYS A 629 -34.03 18.14 -7.97
C CYS A 629 -33.43 18.87 -9.17
N GLN A 630 -33.31 20.20 -9.10
CA GLN A 630 -32.71 21.03 -10.14
C GLN A 630 -31.24 20.63 -10.40
N LEU A 631 -30.46 20.33 -9.35
CA LEU A 631 -29.09 19.85 -9.48
C LEU A 631 -29.02 18.53 -10.27
N CYS A 632 -29.90 17.56 -9.97
CA CYS A 632 -29.95 16.30 -10.70
C CYS A 632 -30.32 16.48 -12.18
N GLU A 633 -31.24 17.39 -12.50
CA GLU A 633 -31.65 17.70 -13.87
C GLU A 633 -30.50 18.37 -14.67
N LEU A 634 -29.84 19.36 -14.06
CA LEU A 634 -28.66 20.01 -14.64
C LEU A 634 -27.47 19.03 -14.79
N LEU A 635 -27.27 18.13 -13.83
CA LEU A 635 -26.22 17.10 -13.88
C LEU A 635 -26.50 16.09 -15.00
N SER A 636 -27.74 15.59 -15.12
CA SER A 636 -28.11 14.68 -16.20
C SER A 636 -27.91 15.33 -17.57
N LYS A 637 -28.37 16.58 -17.74
CA LYS A 637 -28.13 17.34 -18.97
C LYS A 637 -26.63 17.49 -19.27
N ALA A 638 -25.84 17.97 -18.31
CA ALA A 638 -24.39 18.13 -18.47
C ALA A 638 -23.68 16.82 -18.85
N LEU A 639 -24.08 15.69 -18.24
CA LEU A 639 -23.56 14.37 -18.57
C LEU A 639 -23.95 13.96 -20.00
N THR A 640 -25.20 14.18 -20.43
CA THR A 640 -25.62 13.86 -21.81
C THR A 640 -24.92 14.73 -22.86
N ASP A 641 -24.78 16.03 -22.61
CA ASP A 641 -24.13 16.95 -23.54
C ASP A 641 -22.62 16.65 -23.63
N LYS A 642 -21.94 16.41 -22.49
CA LYS A 642 -20.54 15.99 -22.49
C LYS A 642 -20.33 14.62 -23.16
N THR A 643 -21.24 13.67 -22.94
CA THR A 643 -21.17 12.36 -23.62
C THR A 643 -21.23 12.53 -25.14
N LYS A 644 -22.11 13.41 -25.66
CA LYS A 644 -22.18 13.72 -27.09
C LYS A 644 -20.91 14.38 -27.62
N THR A 645 -20.33 15.34 -26.89
CA THR A 645 -19.09 15.99 -27.34
C THR A 645 -17.93 15.01 -27.40
N GLU A 646 -17.72 14.19 -26.36
CA GLU A 646 -16.66 13.17 -26.35
C GLU A 646 -16.88 12.11 -27.44
N LEU A 647 -18.13 11.67 -27.66
CA LEU A 647 -18.53 10.78 -28.75
C LEU A 647 -18.23 11.34 -30.15
N ALA A 648 -18.18 12.66 -30.33
CA ALA A 648 -17.84 13.30 -31.60
C ALA A 648 -16.33 13.57 -31.74
N THR A 649 -15.63 13.91 -30.65
CA THR A 649 -14.21 14.31 -30.69
C THR A 649 -13.22 13.15 -30.56
N GLN A 650 -13.61 12.02 -29.94
CA GLN A 650 -12.71 10.87 -29.78
C GLN A 650 -12.38 10.25 -31.14
N LYS A 651 -11.12 9.84 -31.35
CA LYS A 651 -10.70 9.12 -32.57
C LYS A 651 -11.22 7.68 -32.56
N LEU A 652 -11.57 7.16 -33.74
CA LEU A 652 -11.91 5.75 -33.93
C LEU A 652 -10.75 4.85 -33.50
N ASP A 653 -11.09 3.76 -32.80
CA ASP A 653 -10.15 2.73 -32.39
C ASP A 653 -9.87 1.76 -33.54
N PRO A 654 -8.63 1.68 -34.05
CA PRO A 654 -8.30 0.78 -35.16
C PRO A 654 -8.53 -0.69 -34.80
N ALA A 655 -8.34 -1.09 -33.53
CA ALA A 655 -8.55 -2.48 -33.12
C ALA A 655 -10.03 -2.88 -33.23
N SER A 656 -10.95 -2.00 -32.86
CA SER A 656 -12.40 -2.20 -33.02
C SER A 656 -12.84 -2.22 -34.49
N LEU A 657 -12.26 -1.37 -35.34
CA LEU A 657 -12.50 -1.38 -36.79
C LEU A 657 -12.01 -2.68 -37.45
N ASP A 658 -10.81 -3.14 -37.09
CA ASP A 658 -10.26 -4.37 -37.65
C ASP A 658 -10.94 -5.62 -37.08
N ARG A 659 -11.41 -5.59 -35.82
CA ARG A 659 -12.30 -6.61 -35.24
C ARG A 659 -13.58 -6.74 -36.07
N PHE A 660 -14.25 -5.64 -36.41
CA PHE A 660 -15.46 -5.67 -37.26
C PHE A 660 -15.17 -6.33 -38.61
N LYS A 661 -14.15 -5.85 -39.34
CA LYS A 661 -13.75 -6.45 -40.63
C LYS A 661 -13.49 -7.96 -40.48
N THR A 662 -12.78 -8.37 -39.42
CA THR A 662 -12.42 -9.78 -39.18
C THR A 662 -13.63 -10.64 -38.84
N GLU A 663 -14.51 -10.19 -37.94
CA GLU A 663 -15.74 -10.92 -37.57
C GLU A 663 -16.67 -11.07 -38.78
N VAL A 664 -16.92 -9.98 -39.52
CA VAL A 664 -17.76 -9.99 -40.72
C VAL A 664 -17.17 -10.93 -41.78
N THR A 665 -15.89 -10.82 -42.10
CA THR A 665 -15.21 -11.69 -43.09
C THR A 665 -15.29 -13.16 -42.70
N LYS A 666 -15.02 -13.49 -41.42
CA LYS A 666 -15.07 -14.87 -40.91
C LYS A 666 -16.49 -15.46 -40.93
N LYS A 667 -17.50 -14.66 -40.60
CA LYS A 667 -18.91 -15.08 -40.61
C LYS A 667 -19.45 -15.17 -42.04
N LEU A 668 -19.02 -14.28 -42.93
CA LEU A 668 -19.27 -14.35 -44.38
C LEU A 668 -18.70 -15.66 -44.95
N ALA A 669 -17.42 -15.96 -44.72
CA ALA A 669 -16.78 -17.21 -45.19
C ALA A 669 -17.57 -18.47 -44.80
N LYS A 670 -18.00 -18.54 -43.53
CA LYS A 670 -18.83 -19.64 -43.04
C LYS A 670 -20.20 -19.68 -43.74
N SER A 671 -20.83 -18.53 -43.94
CA SER A 671 -22.19 -18.43 -44.52
C SER A 671 -22.20 -18.71 -46.01
N VAL A 672 -21.23 -18.18 -46.77
CA VAL A 672 -21.03 -18.47 -48.21
C VAL A 672 -21.01 -19.97 -48.48
N SER A 673 -20.39 -20.77 -47.60
CA SER A 673 -20.33 -22.23 -47.75
C SER A 673 -21.69 -22.95 -47.70
N THR A 674 -22.74 -22.34 -47.13
CA THR A 674 -24.08 -22.96 -46.98
C THR A 674 -24.98 -22.72 -48.19
N TYR A 675 -24.69 -21.68 -48.98
CA TYR A 675 -25.44 -21.27 -50.15
C TYR A 675 -24.88 -21.95 -51.42
N PRO A 676 -25.64 -22.79 -52.16
CA PRO A 676 -25.03 -23.65 -53.18
C PRO A 676 -24.52 -22.89 -54.41
N LEU A 677 -25.03 -21.69 -54.71
CA LEU A 677 -24.59 -20.87 -55.85
C LEU A 677 -23.10 -20.53 -55.77
N PHE A 678 -22.58 -20.13 -54.60
CA PHE A 678 -21.18 -19.70 -54.47
C PHE A 678 -20.17 -20.82 -54.79
N ARG A 679 -20.59 -22.09 -54.78
CA ARG A 679 -19.74 -23.23 -55.17
C ARG A 679 -19.67 -23.44 -56.69
N ARG A 680 -20.46 -22.70 -57.47
CA ARG A 680 -20.53 -22.76 -58.95
C ARG A 680 -20.24 -21.41 -59.61
N LEU A 681 -19.63 -20.49 -58.85
CA LEU A 681 -19.12 -19.21 -59.31
C LEU A 681 -17.61 -19.29 -59.54
N THR A 682 -17.14 -18.51 -60.49
CA THR A 682 -15.73 -18.18 -60.72
C THR A 682 -15.72 -16.69 -61.20
N ILE A 683 -14.75 -15.85 -60.77
CA ILE A 683 -14.96 -14.42 -60.36
C ILE A 683 -14.30 -13.36 -61.28
N ALA A 684 -15.06 -12.49 -61.96
CA ALA A 684 -14.55 -11.44 -62.89
C ALA A 684 -14.63 -10.01 -62.29
N PRO A 685 -14.17 -8.94 -62.99
CA PRO A 685 -13.97 -7.62 -62.39
C PRO A 685 -14.96 -6.48 -62.77
N VAL A 686 -16.23 -6.49 -62.36
CA VAL A 686 -17.04 -5.22 -62.33
C VAL A 686 -17.12 -4.58 -60.95
N ASN A 687 -17.54 -3.32 -60.99
CA ASN A 687 -18.59 -2.72 -60.16
C ASN A 687 -19.11 -3.66 -59.05
N PRO A 688 -18.51 -3.61 -57.84
CA PRO A 688 -18.91 -4.47 -56.75
C PRO A 688 -20.37 -4.21 -56.33
N ILE A 689 -21.02 -5.28 -55.86
CA ILE A 689 -22.24 -5.16 -55.07
C ILE A 689 -21.88 -4.38 -53.81
N THR A 690 -22.45 -3.19 -53.69
CA THR A 690 -22.17 -2.20 -52.64
C THR A 690 -23.22 -2.32 -51.54
N SER A 691 -22.92 -3.06 -50.49
CA SER A 691 -23.76 -3.10 -49.28
C SER A 691 -23.28 -2.03 -48.30
N ASN A 692 -24.17 -1.13 -47.88
CA ASN A 692 -23.86 -0.05 -46.95
C ASN A 692 -24.45 -0.35 -45.58
N ILE A 693 -23.60 -0.38 -44.55
CA ILE A 693 -23.98 -0.67 -43.16
C ILE A 693 -23.64 0.55 -42.29
N ASP A 694 -24.67 1.26 -41.86
CA ASP A 694 -24.55 2.39 -40.94
C ASP A 694 -24.61 1.89 -39.49
N LEU A 695 -23.51 2.05 -38.74
CA LEU A 695 -23.39 1.62 -37.34
C LEU A 695 -23.10 2.81 -36.42
N PRO A 696 -23.59 2.80 -35.16
CA PRO A 696 -23.34 3.90 -34.23
C PRO A 696 -21.84 4.06 -33.98
N ARG A 697 -21.33 5.29 -34.03
CA ARG A 697 -19.89 5.60 -33.92
C ARG A 697 -19.25 5.01 -32.66
N GLU A 698 -20.02 4.95 -31.58
CA GLU A 698 -19.67 4.34 -30.30
C GLU A 698 -19.13 2.90 -30.41
N ALA A 699 -19.61 2.11 -31.39
CA ALA A 699 -19.16 0.72 -31.58
C ALA A 699 -17.69 0.61 -32.01
N PHE A 700 -17.06 1.73 -32.37
CA PHE A 700 -15.68 1.83 -32.86
C PHE A 700 -14.84 2.82 -32.05
N LEU A 701 -15.27 3.15 -30.83
CA LEU A 701 -14.53 4.00 -29.90
C LEU A 701 -14.01 3.17 -28.72
N ALA A 702 -12.78 3.45 -28.29
CA ALA A 702 -12.19 2.81 -27.13
C ALA A 702 -12.88 3.25 -25.81
N LYS A 703 -12.94 2.33 -24.83
CA LYS A 703 -13.40 2.62 -23.45
C LYS A 703 -14.85 3.15 -23.32
N THR A 704 -15.74 2.79 -24.25
CA THR A 704 -17.18 3.15 -24.21
C THR A 704 -18.01 2.36 -23.20
N GLY A 705 -17.53 1.17 -22.79
CA GLY A 705 -18.24 0.28 -21.86
C GLY A 705 -19.32 -0.61 -22.50
N THR A 706 -19.57 -0.44 -23.80
CA THR A 706 -20.56 -1.20 -24.58
C THR A 706 -19.88 -2.25 -25.46
N HIS A 707 -20.22 -3.52 -25.31
CA HIS A 707 -19.72 -4.58 -26.19
C HIS A 707 -20.68 -4.82 -27.37
N TYR A 708 -20.26 -4.47 -28.58
CA TYR A 708 -20.98 -4.79 -29.80
C TYR A 708 -20.56 -6.17 -30.33
N ILE A 709 -21.53 -6.89 -30.91
CA ILE A 709 -21.38 -8.21 -31.51
C ILE A 709 -21.76 -8.09 -32.99
N PHE A 710 -20.84 -8.42 -33.90
CA PHE A 710 -21.03 -8.19 -35.35
C PHE A 710 -21.41 -9.47 -36.13
N ASP A 711 -21.80 -10.52 -35.40
CA ASP A 711 -22.06 -11.87 -35.91
C ASP A 711 -23.08 -11.98 -37.06
N ILE A 712 -24.04 -11.06 -37.14
CA ILE A 712 -25.21 -11.11 -38.03
C ILE A 712 -24.90 -10.50 -39.41
N TYR A 713 -23.93 -9.59 -39.51
CA TYR A 713 -23.67 -8.88 -40.76
C TYR A 713 -23.06 -9.76 -41.87
N GLY A 714 -22.20 -10.72 -41.50
CA GLY A 714 -21.64 -11.70 -42.45
C GLY A 714 -22.69 -12.61 -43.12
N PRO A 715 -23.61 -13.25 -42.35
CA PRO A 715 -24.74 -14.02 -42.90
C PRO A 715 -25.70 -13.17 -43.74
N ASN A 716 -26.03 -11.96 -43.30
CA ASN A 716 -26.91 -11.06 -44.05
C ASN A 716 -26.30 -10.68 -45.41
N LEU A 717 -25.02 -10.32 -45.44
CA LEU A 717 -24.29 -10.02 -46.67
C LEU A 717 -24.22 -11.25 -47.60
N ALA A 718 -24.00 -12.46 -47.05
CA ALA A 718 -24.03 -13.69 -47.85
C ALA A 718 -25.41 -13.91 -48.51
N GLN A 719 -26.49 -13.62 -47.79
CA GLN A 719 -27.86 -13.73 -48.30
C GLN A 719 -28.18 -12.65 -49.35
N GLU A 720 -27.77 -11.41 -49.10
CA GLU A 720 -27.94 -10.27 -50.03
C GLU A 720 -27.26 -10.56 -51.37
N VAL A 721 -25.97 -10.93 -51.33
CA VAL A 721 -25.19 -11.31 -52.52
C VAL A 721 -25.78 -12.54 -53.22
N HIS A 722 -26.20 -13.56 -52.46
CA HIS A 722 -26.86 -14.75 -53.04
C HIS A 722 -28.14 -14.39 -53.79
N ASN A 723 -28.99 -13.54 -53.20
CA ASN A 723 -30.25 -13.13 -53.81
C ASN A 723 -30.00 -12.28 -55.07
N TRP A 724 -29.03 -11.36 -55.03
CA TRP A 724 -28.63 -10.58 -56.20
C TRP A 724 -28.12 -11.48 -57.34
N LEU A 725 -27.29 -12.49 -57.04
CA LEU A 725 -26.80 -13.45 -58.04
C LEU A 725 -27.94 -14.25 -58.69
N ASN A 726 -28.93 -14.71 -57.92
CA ASN A 726 -30.11 -15.38 -58.48
C ASN A 726 -30.88 -14.45 -59.44
N LEU A 727 -31.05 -13.18 -59.07
CA LEU A 727 -31.72 -12.18 -59.90
C LEU A 727 -30.94 -11.91 -61.20
N GLN A 728 -29.61 -11.80 -61.13
CA GLN A 728 -28.76 -11.62 -62.31
C GLN A 728 -28.86 -12.80 -63.28
N ILE A 729 -28.85 -14.04 -62.77
CA ILE A 729 -29.03 -15.24 -63.60
C ILE A 729 -30.39 -15.17 -64.32
N LEU A 730 -31.49 -14.89 -63.61
CA LEU A 730 -32.82 -14.79 -64.23
C LEU A 730 -32.91 -13.66 -65.28
N LEU A 731 -32.37 -12.46 -64.99
CA LEU A 731 -32.56 -11.31 -65.87
C LEU A 731 -31.60 -11.25 -67.06
N HIS A 732 -30.38 -11.78 -66.94
CA HIS A 732 -29.31 -11.54 -67.92
C HIS A 732 -28.70 -12.82 -68.54
N ASN A 733 -28.96 -14.01 -68.01
CA ASN A 733 -28.45 -15.24 -68.62
C ASN A 733 -29.29 -15.63 -69.85
N LYS A 734 -28.61 -15.82 -70.99
CA LYS A 734 -29.23 -16.19 -72.29
C LYS A 734 -29.91 -17.57 -72.28
N HIS A 735 -29.64 -18.40 -71.27
CA HIS A 735 -30.29 -19.70 -71.09
C HIS A 735 -31.50 -19.66 -70.14
N THR A 736 -31.84 -18.51 -69.56
CA THR A 736 -33.13 -18.34 -68.88
C THR A 736 -34.27 -18.53 -69.87
N LYS A 737 -35.24 -19.34 -69.47
CA LYS A 737 -36.41 -19.70 -70.26
C LYS A 737 -37.66 -19.06 -69.69
N ASP A 738 -38.62 -18.81 -70.55
CA ASP A 738 -39.91 -18.23 -70.16
C ASP A 738 -40.92 -19.34 -69.83
N ALA A 739 -41.50 -19.29 -68.63
CA ALA A 739 -42.50 -20.24 -68.16
C ALA A 739 -43.85 -20.14 -68.91
N GLU A 740 -44.11 -19.03 -69.62
CA GLU A 740 -45.29 -18.95 -70.50
C GLU A 740 -45.14 -19.80 -71.77
N ASN A 741 -43.90 -19.96 -72.24
CA ASN A 741 -43.59 -20.55 -73.55
C ASN A 741 -42.97 -21.96 -73.44
N THR A 742 -42.37 -22.31 -72.28
CA THR A 742 -41.62 -23.55 -72.10
C THR A 742 -41.74 -24.11 -70.68
N LEU A 743 -41.67 -25.43 -70.54
CA LEU A 743 -41.74 -26.13 -69.24
C LEU A 743 -40.35 -26.66 -68.81
N PRO A 744 -40.06 -26.72 -67.49
CA PRO A 744 -38.79 -27.20 -66.97
C PRO A 744 -38.59 -28.70 -67.17
N THR A 745 -37.39 -29.08 -67.60
CA THR A 745 -36.95 -30.48 -67.72
C THR A 745 -36.39 -30.98 -66.40
N ARG A 746 -36.37 -32.31 -66.21
CA ARG A 746 -35.92 -32.97 -64.97
C ARG A 746 -34.41 -33.14 -64.85
N ASN A 747 -33.65 -32.79 -65.90
CA ASN A 747 -32.22 -33.11 -66.01
C ASN A 747 -31.34 -32.01 -65.40
N ALA A 748 -31.75 -31.46 -64.26
CA ALA A 748 -31.10 -30.35 -63.57
C ALA A 748 -31.04 -30.64 -62.06
N ASP A 749 -30.01 -30.12 -61.37
CA ASP A 749 -29.84 -30.32 -59.93
C ASP A 749 -30.88 -29.52 -59.12
N TRP A 750 -31.26 -28.36 -59.65
CA TRP A 750 -32.14 -27.36 -59.05
C TRP A 750 -32.55 -26.29 -60.08
N ILE A 751 -33.62 -25.55 -59.76
CA ILE A 751 -34.20 -24.50 -60.59
C ILE A 751 -34.25 -23.17 -59.84
N ILE A 752 -33.86 -22.09 -60.50
CA ILE A 752 -34.13 -20.73 -60.05
C ILE A 752 -35.36 -20.27 -60.83
N CYS A 753 -36.38 -19.73 -60.18
CA CYS A 753 -37.60 -19.27 -60.84
C CYS A 753 -38.08 -17.97 -60.21
N SER A 754 -38.67 -17.09 -61.02
CA SER A 754 -39.39 -15.95 -60.47
C SER A 754 -40.70 -16.40 -59.80
N SER A 755 -41.25 -15.60 -58.89
CA SER A 755 -42.58 -15.85 -58.30
C SER A 755 -43.68 -15.97 -59.36
N GLN A 756 -43.61 -15.21 -60.46
CA GLN A 756 -44.57 -15.36 -61.57
C GLN A 756 -44.31 -16.62 -62.39
N ALA A 757 -43.05 -17.01 -62.64
CA ALA A 757 -42.75 -18.28 -63.28
C ALA A 757 -43.29 -19.45 -62.45
N LEU A 758 -43.11 -19.40 -61.13
CA LEU A 758 -43.63 -20.43 -60.21
C LEU A 758 -45.15 -20.55 -60.30
N SER A 759 -45.90 -19.43 -60.26
CA SER A 759 -47.36 -19.46 -60.36
C SER A 759 -47.86 -19.97 -61.73
N LYS A 760 -47.12 -19.69 -62.82
CA LYS A 760 -47.39 -20.25 -64.16
C LYS A 760 -47.13 -21.76 -64.21
N LEU A 761 -46.07 -22.24 -63.56
CA LEU A 761 -45.78 -23.68 -63.44
C LEU A 761 -46.84 -24.39 -62.58
N GLU A 762 -47.28 -23.79 -61.48
CA GLU A 762 -48.38 -24.32 -60.67
C GLU A 762 -49.70 -24.36 -61.48
N ALA A 763 -50.00 -23.33 -62.28
CA ALA A 763 -51.12 -23.34 -63.22
C ALA A 763 -50.99 -24.41 -64.33
N ALA A 764 -49.76 -24.80 -64.69
CA ALA A 764 -49.47 -25.91 -65.60
C ALA A 764 -49.48 -27.30 -64.89
N GLY A 765 -49.90 -27.36 -63.62
CA GLY A 765 -50.09 -28.60 -62.85
C GLY A 765 -48.89 -29.05 -62.02
N PHE A 766 -47.82 -28.27 -61.94
CA PHE A 766 -46.72 -28.55 -61.00
C PHE A 766 -47.20 -28.26 -59.57
N THR A 767 -46.59 -28.91 -58.57
CA THR A 767 -46.92 -28.67 -57.16
C THR A 767 -45.68 -28.40 -56.34
N THR A 768 -45.78 -27.57 -55.31
CA THR A 768 -44.67 -27.20 -54.43
C THR A 768 -44.79 -27.91 -53.07
N SER A 769 -43.66 -28.39 -52.55
CA SER A 769 -43.56 -29.03 -51.23
C SER A 769 -42.23 -28.67 -50.56
N GLY A 770 -42.29 -27.79 -49.57
CA GLY A 770 -41.09 -27.18 -48.99
C GLY A 770 -40.31 -26.40 -50.04
N ARG A 771 -39.02 -26.71 -50.21
CA ARG A 771 -38.16 -26.12 -51.27
C ARG A 771 -38.05 -26.99 -52.53
N ASN A 772 -39.01 -27.86 -52.78
CA ASN A 772 -39.05 -28.71 -53.98
C ASN A 772 -40.28 -28.43 -54.84
N ILE A 773 -40.08 -28.38 -56.15
CA ILE A 773 -41.15 -28.44 -57.15
C ILE A 773 -41.29 -29.90 -57.61
N ILE A 774 -42.52 -30.34 -57.81
CA ILE A 774 -42.92 -31.72 -58.14
C ILE A 774 -43.67 -31.66 -59.47
N TRP A 775 -43.35 -32.57 -60.40
CA TRP A 775 -43.98 -32.60 -61.73
C TRP A 775 -45.44 -33.09 -61.66
N PRO A 776 -46.29 -32.69 -62.61
CA PRO A 776 -47.72 -33.03 -62.62
C PRO A 776 -48.05 -34.54 -62.60
N ASP A 777 -47.13 -35.38 -63.08
CA ASP A 777 -47.24 -36.83 -63.13
C ASP A 777 -46.68 -37.53 -61.88
N GLY A 778 -46.16 -36.77 -60.91
CA GLY A 778 -45.60 -37.28 -59.64
C GLY A 778 -44.27 -38.04 -59.77
N THR A 779 -43.68 -38.19 -60.96
CA THR A 779 -42.52 -39.06 -61.18
C THR A 779 -41.15 -38.40 -60.93
N GLY A 780 -41.13 -37.15 -60.44
CA GLY A 780 -39.89 -36.46 -60.10
C GLY A 780 -40.11 -35.22 -59.22
N ASN A 781 -39.07 -34.87 -58.47
CA ASN A 781 -38.98 -33.61 -57.73
C ASN A 781 -37.61 -32.93 -57.98
N MET A 782 -37.56 -31.62 -57.84
CA MET A 782 -36.35 -30.81 -58.03
C MET A 782 -36.37 -29.66 -57.04
N ARG A 783 -35.21 -29.32 -56.46
CA ARG A 783 -35.11 -28.17 -55.54
C ARG A 783 -35.34 -26.88 -56.32
N PHE A 784 -36.17 -25.98 -55.81
CA PHE A 784 -36.35 -24.66 -56.38
C PHE A 784 -35.89 -23.54 -55.44
N TYR A 785 -35.45 -22.44 -56.04
CA TYR A 785 -35.20 -21.17 -55.40
C TYR A 785 -36.06 -20.12 -56.08
N GLU A 786 -37.03 -19.61 -55.32
CA GLU A 786 -37.92 -18.54 -55.76
C GLU A 786 -37.22 -17.18 -55.60
N VAL A 787 -37.32 -16.36 -56.64
CA VAL A 787 -36.89 -14.96 -56.64
C VAL A 787 -38.12 -14.09 -56.85
N ASN A 788 -38.36 -13.15 -55.94
CA ASN A 788 -39.47 -12.21 -56.11
C ASN A 788 -39.11 -11.14 -57.15
N CYS A 789 -39.50 -11.36 -58.40
CA CYS A 789 -39.37 -10.41 -59.51
C CYS A 789 -40.53 -10.55 -60.51
N GLU A 790 -40.79 -9.50 -61.28
CA GLU A 790 -41.98 -9.38 -62.15
C GLU A 790 -41.87 -10.11 -63.51
N GLY A 791 -40.75 -10.76 -63.81
CA GLY A 791 -40.60 -11.55 -65.04
C GLY A 791 -41.18 -12.96 -64.90
N THR A 792 -41.43 -13.67 -66.00
CA THR A 792 -41.86 -15.08 -66.05
C THR A 792 -40.71 -16.08 -66.27
N GLY A 793 -39.47 -15.63 -66.02
CA GLY A 793 -38.25 -16.41 -66.28
C GLY A 793 -37.96 -17.51 -65.25
N TYR A 794 -37.44 -18.64 -65.74
CA TYR A 794 -36.83 -19.70 -64.94
C TYR A 794 -35.50 -20.19 -65.55
N TYR A 795 -34.57 -20.59 -64.68
CA TYR A 795 -33.25 -21.11 -65.04
C TYR A 795 -33.07 -22.53 -64.47
N LEU A 796 -32.69 -23.47 -65.31
CA LEU A 796 -32.37 -24.85 -64.93
C LEU A 796 -30.86 -24.98 -64.74
N VAL A 797 -30.41 -25.20 -63.50
CA VAL A 797 -28.97 -25.38 -63.22
C VAL A 797 -28.59 -26.86 -63.38
N LEU A 798 -27.75 -27.15 -64.37
CA LEU A 798 -27.38 -28.49 -64.78
C LEU A 798 -26.26 -29.09 -63.90
N PRO A 799 -26.11 -30.44 -63.88
CA PRO A 799 -25.05 -31.11 -63.15
C PRO A 799 -23.65 -30.71 -63.65
N GLY A 800 -22.80 -30.23 -62.74
CA GLY A 800 -21.43 -29.79 -63.07
C GLY A 800 -21.33 -28.47 -63.83
N GLU A 801 -22.44 -27.74 -64.02
CA GLU A 801 -22.45 -26.43 -64.67
C GLU A 801 -21.76 -25.37 -63.79
N SER A 802 -20.66 -24.80 -64.28
CA SER A 802 -20.13 -23.53 -63.79
C SER A 802 -21.01 -22.41 -64.33
N LEU A 803 -21.79 -21.77 -63.46
CA LEU A 803 -22.79 -20.78 -63.86
C LEU A 803 -22.17 -19.45 -64.31
N LEU A 804 -20.94 -19.16 -63.84
CA LEU A 804 -20.09 -18.02 -64.20
C LEU A 804 -18.61 -18.49 -64.15
N ILE A 805 -17.77 -18.21 -65.16
CA ILE A 805 -16.36 -18.69 -65.26
C ILE A 805 -15.37 -17.54 -65.37
N VAL A 806 -14.55 -17.34 -64.33
CA VAL A 806 -13.49 -16.34 -64.26
C VAL A 806 -12.54 -16.48 -63.03
N ASP A 807 -11.56 -15.58 -62.86
CA ASP A 807 -10.39 -15.70 -61.96
C ASP A 807 -9.95 -14.35 -61.35
N TYR A 808 -9.33 -14.33 -60.16
CA TYR A 808 -8.96 -13.09 -59.45
C TYR A 808 -7.55 -13.10 -58.84
N THR A 809 -6.80 -12.00 -59.01
CA THR A 809 -5.48 -11.80 -58.41
C THR A 809 -5.54 -10.90 -57.17
N HIS A 810 -5.04 -11.42 -56.04
CA HIS A 810 -4.81 -10.76 -54.74
C HIS A 810 -6.06 -10.33 -53.92
N MET A 811 -6.31 -11.06 -52.82
CA MET A 811 -6.75 -10.51 -51.52
C MET A 811 -6.22 -11.39 -50.37
N ASP A 812 -5.68 -10.78 -49.30
CA ASP A 812 -5.02 -11.48 -48.18
C ASP A 812 -5.95 -12.37 -47.33
N SER A 813 -7.27 -12.28 -47.52
CA SER A 813 -8.30 -12.96 -46.74
C SER A 813 -8.95 -14.18 -47.42
N GLY A 814 -8.69 -14.40 -48.71
CA GLY A 814 -9.28 -15.48 -49.51
C GLY A 814 -10.77 -15.31 -49.89
N LEU A 815 -11.33 -14.11 -49.76
CA LEU A 815 -12.69 -13.76 -50.23
C LEU A 815 -12.66 -12.47 -51.07
N PRO A 816 -13.52 -12.33 -52.11
CA PRO A 816 -13.55 -11.17 -53.00
C PRO A 816 -14.32 -9.97 -52.40
N ILE A 817 -13.91 -9.53 -51.20
CA ILE A 817 -14.54 -8.41 -50.50
C ILE A 817 -13.54 -7.32 -50.10
N SER A 818 -13.87 -6.06 -50.38
CA SER A 818 -13.22 -4.92 -49.73
C SER A 818 -14.19 -4.22 -48.77
N ILE A 819 -13.71 -3.89 -47.56
CA ILE A 819 -14.49 -3.20 -46.53
C ILE A 819 -13.81 -1.85 -46.29
N SER A 820 -14.43 -0.78 -46.79
CA SER A 820 -14.06 0.61 -46.48
C SER A 820 -15.02 1.20 -45.45
N HIS A 821 -14.64 2.32 -44.83
CA HIS A 821 -15.50 3.03 -43.89
C HIS A 821 -15.34 4.54 -44.03
N SER A 822 -16.38 5.26 -43.63
CA SER A 822 -16.41 6.71 -43.48
C SER A 822 -17.04 7.07 -42.13
N ASP A 823 -16.56 8.14 -41.51
CA ASP A 823 -17.02 8.66 -40.22
C ASP A 823 -17.75 9.98 -40.48
N ASP A 824 -19.04 10.04 -40.12
CA ASP A 824 -19.85 11.26 -40.24
C ASP A 824 -19.97 12.04 -38.91
N GLY A 825 -19.33 11.56 -37.84
CA GLY A 825 -19.36 12.14 -36.50
C GLY A 825 -20.45 11.57 -35.58
N GLU A 826 -21.49 10.94 -36.11
CA GLU A 826 -22.52 10.23 -35.32
C GLU A 826 -22.51 8.71 -35.57
N LYS A 827 -22.14 8.30 -36.78
CA LYS A 827 -22.11 6.93 -37.27
C LYS A 827 -20.82 6.66 -38.05
N VAL A 828 -20.43 5.39 -38.07
CA VAL A 828 -19.46 4.88 -39.03
C VAL A 828 -20.23 4.10 -40.09
N ARG A 829 -20.21 4.62 -41.33
CA ARG A 829 -20.77 3.96 -42.50
C ARG A 829 -19.70 3.06 -43.10
N PHE A 830 -19.96 1.76 -43.08
CA PHE A 830 -19.15 0.77 -43.79
C PHE A 830 -19.72 0.55 -45.18
N THR A 831 -18.89 0.70 -46.19
CA THR A 831 -19.21 0.29 -47.56
C THR A 831 -18.48 -1.02 -47.81
N ILE A 832 -19.25 -2.11 -47.89
CA ILE A 832 -18.75 -3.43 -48.20
C ILE A 832 -18.98 -3.69 -49.68
N ASN A 833 -17.88 -3.80 -50.40
CA ASN A 833 -17.83 -4.08 -51.82
C ASN A 833 -17.62 -5.59 -52.01
N TYR A 834 -18.63 -6.30 -52.51
CA TYR A 834 -18.49 -7.68 -52.95
C TYR A 834 -18.32 -7.71 -54.47
N TYR A 835 -17.13 -8.08 -54.97
CA TYR A 835 -16.82 -8.01 -56.39
C TYR A 835 -17.37 -9.24 -57.16
N VAL A 836 -18.04 -8.98 -58.28
CA VAL A 836 -18.57 -9.94 -59.28
C VAL A 836 -18.40 -9.28 -60.65
N ASP A 837 -19.14 -9.68 -61.69
CA ASP A 837 -18.95 -9.18 -63.06
C ASP A 837 -20.24 -9.05 -63.87
N ALA A 838 -20.14 -8.21 -64.90
CA ALA A 838 -21.01 -8.15 -66.05
C ALA A 838 -20.23 -7.60 -67.26
N PRO A 839 -20.42 -8.16 -68.46
CA PRO A 839 -19.64 -7.79 -69.65
C PRO A 839 -20.07 -6.45 -70.27
N HIS A 840 -19.16 -5.89 -71.07
CA HIS A 840 -19.49 -5.02 -72.21
C HIS A 840 -19.85 -5.85 -73.45
#